data_AF-A0A832B6W3-F1
#
_entry.id   AF-A0A832B6W3-F1
#
_cell.length_a   1.000
_cell.length_b   1.000
_cell.length_c   1.000
_cell.angle_alpha   90.00
_cell.angle_beta   90.00
_cell.angle_gamma   90.00
#
_symmetry.space_group_name_H-M   'P 1'
#
loop_
_entity.id
_entity.type
_entity.pdbx_description
1 polymer ?
#
loop_
_entity_poly.entity_id
_entity_poly.type
_entity_poly.pdbx_seq_one_letter_code
_entity_poly.pdbx_strand_id
1 'polypeptide(L)'
;MERDRLTRELGDADTELYVQEYEEEFFWPPAVPMAPSKSNVTGNLPTKLQEDTKPGYTAYVEIDLHIPKNPCYTGYLKKNEEKKILEFVCTGWLKGIVQKKTAIFAPSHLDSNKPIDLIIYLHGHLGAHPGIKKLNPTHSPCIREYLNYSKASYFQLREPIEAGNRNAILIAPTLGPRSQYGKLADNFDAFIEQSIEAINGYIIRNRKLRGEFELGELVLAAHSGGGSPMLQILLSNSKYAKKVSEVWGFDSWYNSSKAWQQIADKNPSLKIFGYYFNSGNIPLKPVRRNKRIQKKNFHSARVGFDLPGLDHFTLLPHYFKERVNAQSFLPISKTDKESTILDEEDLFSSEWEAAGQDELNWHEEMELYDGEMNSTNFESEVPEPTKTDSPFHASKFERDRGNADFFDFKRKVYEAHLDWARKGGKKFVADQPAGSLTDWKNKEDLTFEIRKGKKIYKPVTVHTRMEEPLRNLLASAKADAKAEGRDINIYISNGYRSATTQFRAWDNNFKKYYDRALSEAGLAKGDYSNSAAALLAEFIRAKLGAPGYSNHQHGRAVDFFLLEWNPQKGKKEAFEVSTKSANVSRWRKTWFWNWLVKNAARFGFCPYDKEPWHWEYWKDIDPGLERCVKKSKKAKVKKEKELDEEFFWGEMEMETAKANSRNNISCDLKRIKRTRKGYSAYGGGRLDSKLKKLRSEGKLAITDNEILLLQELARTESSGLVQAINSWDSAYMSVGFAQFTFIHKHHFPYKKIKQIADPKDLQRIEKNSPEAFTRYFDKKEEPGKLQMMIELAPDSFRKYDIELSGTIRWKDRKGKIHEVKSLKGLNKLKELRSYDWARKFYCAGLDEDIIIAQAKLVLFVLEMSLYTMQAKIGSNYFIYYYKTSAKLRGLIQEAYNNRPAYLIAALKNTSSLLSPQGKVSADRFLEVLKQEIVKQYDEKENDKAKGLRLSGKY
;
A
#
# COMPACT_ATOMS: atom_id res chain seq x y z
N MET A 1 24.85 30.00 7.68
CA MET A 1 23.68 29.88 8.58
C MET A 1 24.04 30.17 10.02
N GLU A 2 24.84 29.35 10.72
CA GLU A 2 25.16 29.64 12.13
C GLU A 2 26.05 30.89 12.26
N ARG A 3 27.07 31.07 11.39
CA ARG A 3 27.83 32.33 11.31
C ARG A 3 26.93 33.54 11.03
N ASP A 4 26.02 33.46 10.05
CA ASP A 4 25.08 34.57 9.73
C ASP A 4 24.04 34.82 10.84
N ARG A 5 23.78 33.83 11.69
CA ARG A 5 22.95 33.98 12.89
C ARG A 5 23.76 34.63 14.00
N LEU A 6 24.99 34.18 14.24
CA LEU A 6 25.92 34.73 15.22
C LEU A 6 26.29 36.19 14.89
N THR A 7 26.55 36.53 13.63
CA THR A 7 26.74 37.92 13.17
C THR A 7 25.55 38.80 13.52
N ARG A 8 24.33 38.28 13.38
CA ARG A 8 23.10 39.02 13.74
C ARG A 8 22.89 39.12 15.26
N GLU A 9 23.37 38.16 16.02
CA GLU A 9 23.19 38.09 17.48
C GLU A 9 24.31 38.80 18.27
N LEU A 10 25.53 38.85 17.72
CA LEU A 10 26.75 39.28 18.42
C LEU A 10 27.49 40.45 17.73
N GLY A 11 27.21 40.75 16.46
CA GLY A 11 27.95 41.73 15.67
C GLY A 11 29.20 41.14 14.99
N ASP A 12 29.70 41.82 13.95
CA ASP A 12 30.72 41.27 13.04
C ASP A 12 32.08 41.02 13.74
N ALA A 13 32.53 41.93 14.62
CA ALA A 13 33.82 41.80 15.29
C ALA A 13 33.86 40.61 16.27
N ASP A 14 32.80 40.42 17.05
CA ASP A 14 32.68 39.31 18.00
C ASP A 14 32.39 37.99 17.29
N THR A 15 31.80 38.04 16.08
CA THR A 15 31.62 36.85 15.25
C THR A 15 32.93 36.44 14.56
N GLU A 16 33.79 37.39 14.18
CA GLU A 16 35.15 37.09 13.72
C GLU A 16 36.00 36.51 14.85
N LEU A 17 35.93 37.07 16.06
CA LEU A 17 36.61 36.51 17.24
C LEU A 17 36.10 35.09 17.56
N TYR A 18 34.77 34.90 17.53
CA TYR A 18 34.15 33.59 17.75
C TYR A 18 34.47 32.59 16.64
N VAL A 19 34.55 33.01 15.37
CA VAL A 19 34.94 32.12 14.26
C VAL A 19 36.43 31.79 14.32
N GLN A 20 37.30 32.73 14.73
CA GLN A 20 38.71 32.45 15.00
C GLN A 20 38.87 31.47 16.16
N GLU A 21 38.20 31.67 17.29
CA GLU A 21 38.24 30.73 18.43
C GLU A 21 37.60 29.38 18.10
N TYR A 22 36.53 29.34 17.30
CA TYR A 22 35.90 28.09 16.86
C TYR A 22 36.75 27.34 15.82
N GLU A 23 37.52 28.05 14.99
CA GLU A 23 38.52 27.46 14.08
C GLU A 23 39.79 27.03 14.84
N GLU A 24 40.14 27.68 15.95
CA GLU A 24 41.27 27.32 16.82
C GLU A 24 40.94 26.17 17.81
N GLU A 25 39.71 26.07 18.35
CA GLU A 25 39.29 24.99 19.26
C GLU A 25 38.87 23.69 18.53
N PHE A 26 38.49 23.75 17.25
CA PHE A 26 38.14 22.58 16.43
C PHE A 26 39.18 22.18 15.38
N PHE A 27 40.36 22.82 15.37
CA PHE A 27 41.54 22.23 14.75
C PHE A 27 42.07 21.11 15.66
N TRP A 28 42.08 19.88 15.13
CA TRP A 28 43.07 18.89 15.57
C TRP A 28 44.46 19.57 15.50
N PRO A 29 45.36 19.35 16.47
CA PRO A 29 46.60 20.14 16.60
C PRO A 29 47.37 20.16 15.27
N PRO A 30 48.06 21.27 14.93
CA PRO A 30 48.89 21.33 13.73
C PRO A 30 49.86 20.16 13.74
N ALA A 31 50.08 19.57 12.56
CA ALA A 31 50.96 18.44 12.35
C ALA A 31 52.31 18.67 13.06
N VAL A 32 52.48 18.04 14.23
CA VAL A 32 53.81 17.82 14.77
C VAL A 32 54.49 16.86 13.80
N PRO A 33 55.65 17.19 13.22
CA PRO A 33 56.39 16.25 12.41
C PRO A 33 56.96 15.18 13.34
N MET A 34 56.15 14.16 13.65
CA MET A 34 56.66 12.96 14.27
C MET A 34 57.40 12.16 13.19
N ALA A 35 58.68 11.95 13.46
CA ALA A 35 59.59 11.09 12.71
C ALA A 35 58.91 9.77 12.32
N PRO A 36 59.27 9.17 11.17
CA PRO A 36 58.60 7.98 10.66
C PRO A 36 58.80 6.82 11.66
N SER A 37 57.81 6.59 12.51
CA SER A 37 57.75 5.35 13.28
C SER A 37 57.47 4.25 12.26
N LYS A 38 58.47 3.40 12.04
CA LYS A 38 58.40 2.22 11.19
C LYS A 38 57.04 1.54 11.38
N SER A 39 56.31 1.46 10.28
CA SER A 39 55.03 0.80 10.15
C SER A 39 55.20 -0.69 10.47
N ASN A 40 55.05 -1.07 11.73
CA ASN A 40 54.73 -2.44 12.08
C ASN A 40 53.24 -2.65 11.78
N VAL A 41 52.91 -2.76 10.49
CA VAL A 41 51.67 -3.38 10.03
C VAL A 41 51.83 -4.87 10.26
N THR A 42 51.71 -5.32 11.51
CA THR A 42 51.28 -6.69 11.78
C THR A 42 49.76 -6.63 11.82
N GLY A 43 49.14 -6.67 10.64
CA GLY A 43 47.69 -6.81 10.54
C GLY A 43 47.30 -8.11 11.22
N ASN A 44 46.68 -8.03 12.40
CA ASN A 44 45.99 -9.19 12.92
C ASN A 44 44.83 -9.49 11.96
N LEU A 45 44.76 -10.73 11.46
CA LEU A 45 43.65 -11.20 10.65
C LEU A 45 42.30 -10.83 11.30
N PRO A 46 41.28 -10.47 10.51
CA PRO A 46 39.95 -10.22 11.04
C PRO A 46 39.47 -11.39 11.92
N THR A 47 39.04 -11.11 13.13
CA THR A 47 38.96 -12.13 14.19
C THR A 47 37.64 -12.91 14.23
N LYS A 48 36.59 -12.48 13.48
CA LYS A 48 35.26 -13.10 13.55
C LYS A 48 34.41 -12.87 12.30
N LEU A 49 34.08 -13.95 11.59
CA LEU A 49 33.18 -13.98 10.43
C LEU A 49 31.73 -14.32 10.84
N GLN A 50 30.75 -13.65 10.24
CA GLN A 50 29.33 -14.02 10.32
C GLN A 50 28.69 -13.88 8.94
N GLU A 51 27.89 -14.88 8.54
CA GLU A 51 27.24 -14.96 7.22
C GLU A 51 25.73 -14.63 7.28
N ASP A 52 25.15 -14.17 6.16
CA ASP A 52 23.71 -13.90 5.95
C ASP A 52 23.20 -14.70 4.74
N THR A 53 21.96 -15.21 4.80
CA THR A 53 21.41 -16.23 3.87
C THR A 53 20.69 -15.66 2.63
N LYS A 54 21.07 -14.46 2.17
CA LYS A 54 20.46 -13.77 1.01
C LYS A 54 21.25 -14.01 -0.29
N PRO A 55 20.71 -13.67 -1.48
CA PRO A 55 21.45 -13.77 -2.74
C PRO A 55 22.75 -12.96 -2.68
N GLY A 56 23.84 -13.51 -3.24
CA GLY A 56 25.20 -13.05 -3.03
C GLY A 56 25.80 -13.52 -1.70
N TYR A 57 26.99 -13.04 -1.35
CA TYR A 57 27.70 -13.42 -0.12
C TYR A 57 28.06 -12.17 0.67
N THR A 58 27.59 -12.06 1.92
CA THR A 58 27.98 -10.97 2.84
C THR A 58 28.84 -11.51 3.96
N ALA A 59 30.08 -11.04 4.05
CA ALA A 59 30.94 -11.22 5.22
C ALA A 59 30.85 -10.00 6.13
N TYR A 60 30.63 -10.22 7.43
CA TYR A 60 30.83 -9.19 8.44
C TYR A 60 32.15 -9.42 9.17
N VAL A 61 33.12 -8.52 8.95
CA VAL A 61 34.46 -8.58 9.54
C VAL A 61 34.66 -7.47 10.55
N GLU A 62 35.57 -7.66 11.50
CA GLU A 62 35.94 -6.63 12.47
C GLU A 62 37.18 -5.90 11.98
N ILE A 63 37.02 -4.64 11.55
CA ILE A 63 38.11 -3.73 11.18
C ILE A 63 38.02 -2.52 12.12
N ASP A 64 39.05 -2.29 12.93
CA ASP A 64 39.01 -1.28 13.97
C ASP A 64 39.27 0.13 13.44
N LEU A 65 38.20 0.91 13.29
CA LEU A 65 38.28 2.32 12.90
C LEU A 65 38.73 3.26 14.04
N HIS A 66 39.00 2.73 15.25
CA HIS A 66 39.34 3.51 16.44
C HIS A 66 38.28 4.54 16.84
N ILE A 67 37.00 4.20 16.64
CA ILE A 67 35.87 5.04 17.07
C ILE A 67 35.79 5.00 18.62
N PRO A 68 35.68 6.14 19.32
CA PRO A 68 35.58 6.18 20.79
C PRO A 68 34.44 5.33 21.32
N LYS A 69 34.65 4.66 22.48
CA LYS A 69 33.68 3.70 23.05
C LYS A 69 32.34 4.32 23.45
N ASN A 70 32.27 5.63 23.70
CA ASN A 70 31.07 6.34 24.16
C ASN A 70 30.81 7.64 23.36
N PRO A 71 30.27 7.58 22.13
CA PRO A 71 29.92 8.79 21.41
C PRO A 71 28.61 9.43 21.96
N CYS A 72 28.66 10.72 22.32
CA CYS A 72 27.48 11.51 22.74
C CYS A 72 26.46 11.61 21.58
N TYR A 73 25.16 11.42 21.89
CA TYR A 73 24.10 11.40 20.87
C TYR A 73 23.28 12.70 20.82
N THR A 74 23.17 13.44 21.92
CA THR A 74 22.58 14.79 21.98
C THR A 74 23.37 15.69 22.93
N GLY A 75 23.50 16.95 22.57
CA GLY A 75 24.05 18.00 23.42
C GLY A 75 23.70 19.36 22.85
N TYR A 76 23.59 20.35 23.71
CA TYR A 76 23.37 21.74 23.34
C TYR A 76 24.36 22.64 24.08
N LEU A 77 24.66 23.79 23.50
CA LEU A 77 25.48 24.80 24.15
C LEU A 77 24.59 25.54 25.15
N LYS A 78 24.95 25.46 26.42
CA LYS A 78 24.31 26.24 27.47
C LYS A 78 25.21 27.43 27.79
N LYS A 79 24.65 28.64 27.76
CA LYS A 79 25.36 29.83 28.21
C LYS A 79 25.60 29.71 29.71
N ASN A 80 26.86 29.61 30.11
CA ASN A 80 27.25 29.66 31.50
C ASN A 80 27.43 31.14 31.85
N GLU A 81 26.42 31.73 32.51
CA GLU A 81 26.37 33.18 32.75
C GLU A 81 27.48 33.68 33.67
N GLU A 82 27.97 32.84 34.58
CA GLU A 82 29.07 33.19 35.49
C GLU A 82 30.43 33.21 34.78
N LYS A 83 30.67 32.23 33.90
CA LYS A 83 31.96 32.12 33.18
C LYS A 83 31.98 32.89 31.86
N LYS A 84 30.82 33.42 31.42
CA LYS A 84 30.61 34.07 30.12
C LYS A 84 31.06 33.24 28.90
N ILE A 85 31.12 31.92 29.03
CA ILE A 85 31.42 30.98 27.93
C ILE A 85 30.20 30.10 27.63
N LEU A 86 30.14 29.57 26.40
CA LEU A 86 29.15 28.57 26.01
C LEU A 86 29.70 27.19 26.34
N GLU A 87 29.11 26.53 27.34
CA GLU A 87 29.55 25.22 27.81
C GLU A 87 28.73 24.13 27.08
N PHE A 88 29.41 23.14 26.48
CA PHE A 88 28.75 22.06 25.75
C PHE A 88 28.18 21.02 26.73
N VAL A 89 26.86 20.99 26.87
CA VAL A 89 26.17 20.07 27.78
C VAL A 89 25.68 18.86 27.00
N CYS A 90 26.26 17.68 27.24
CA CYS A 90 25.79 16.43 26.66
C CYS A 90 24.53 15.94 27.40
N THR A 91 23.42 15.78 26.67
CA THR A 91 22.10 15.47 27.22
C THR A 91 21.70 14.00 27.10
N GLY A 92 22.56 13.14 26.56
CA GLY A 92 22.30 11.71 26.52
C GLY A 92 23.44 10.85 25.96
N TRP A 93 23.79 9.81 26.72
CA TRP A 93 24.71 8.75 26.33
C TRP A 93 23.92 7.56 25.77
N LEU A 94 24.35 7.00 24.63
CA LEU A 94 23.97 5.62 24.31
C LEU A 94 24.77 4.70 25.24
N LYS A 95 24.09 4.04 26.19
CA LYS A 95 24.66 2.91 26.93
C LYS A 95 24.72 1.70 25.98
N GLY A 96 25.75 1.65 25.13
CA GLY A 96 25.96 0.53 24.21
C GLY A 96 27.25 0.65 23.42
N ILE A 97 28.04 -0.42 23.40
CA ILE A 97 29.25 -0.53 22.58
C ILE A 97 28.83 -0.55 21.11
N VAL A 98 29.29 0.42 20.32
CA VAL A 98 29.12 0.37 18.85
C VAL A 98 29.86 -0.87 18.35
N GLN A 99 29.14 -1.81 17.72
CA GLN A 99 29.77 -3.00 17.16
C GLN A 99 30.66 -2.58 15.97
N LYS A 100 31.96 -2.87 16.05
CA LYS A 100 32.97 -2.51 15.05
C LYS A 100 32.92 -3.46 13.84
N LYS A 101 31.77 -3.49 13.14
CA LYS A 101 31.56 -4.38 12.00
C LYS A 101 31.71 -3.63 10.68
N THR A 102 32.44 -4.23 9.75
CA THR A 102 32.49 -3.85 8.33
C THR A 102 31.81 -4.94 7.52
N ALA A 103 30.82 -4.56 6.73
CA ALA A 103 30.17 -5.46 5.78
C ALA A 103 30.95 -5.47 4.47
N ILE A 104 31.24 -6.67 3.97
CA ILE A 104 31.83 -6.92 2.65
C ILE A 104 30.82 -7.78 1.91
N PHE A 105 30.18 -7.22 0.89
CA PHE A 105 29.18 -7.91 0.08
C PHE A 105 29.71 -8.15 -1.33
N ALA A 106 29.70 -9.42 -1.74
CA ALA A 106 30.08 -9.88 -3.05
C ALA A 106 28.86 -10.46 -3.79
N PRO A 107 28.55 -10.00 -5.01
CA PRO A 107 27.39 -10.49 -5.74
C PRO A 107 27.57 -11.93 -6.23
N SER A 108 26.49 -12.66 -6.45
CA SER A 108 26.55 -14.06 -6.90
C SER A 108 27.28 -14.24 -8.25
N HIS A 109 27.25 -13.23 -9.11
CA HIS A 109 27.90 -13.23 -10.42
C HIS A 109 29.35 -12.69 -10.42
N LEU A 110 29.97 -12.48 -9.25
CA LEU A 110 31.36 -12.01 -9.14
C LEU A 110 32.33 -12.94 -9.91
N ASP A 111 33.16 -12.36 -10.79
CA ASP A 111 34.18 -13.04 -11.59
C ASP A 111 35.57 -12.59 -11.14
N SER A 112 36.29 -13.49 -10.47
CA SER A 112 37.63 -13.24 -9.93
C SER A 112 38.75 -13.31 -10.96
N ASN A 113 38.47 -13.70 -12.20
CA ASN A 113 39.45 -13.68 -13.29
C ASN A 113 39.53 -12.31 -13.98
N LYS A 114 38.71 -11.35 -13.53
CA LYS A 114 38.69 -9.97 -14.01
C LYS A 114 38.99 -9.04 -12.84
N PRO A 115 39.52 -7.83 -13.11
CA PRO A 115 39.58 -6.79 -12.09
C PRO A 115 38.22 -6.58 -11.43
N ILE A 116 38.22 -6.46 -10.11
CA ILE A 116 37.02 -6.29 -9.28
C ILE A 116 36.98 -4.86 -8.75
N ASP A 117 35.89 -4.17 -9.03
CA ASP A 117 35.67 -2.81 -8.52
C ASP A 117 35.32 -2.85 -7.02
N LEU A 118 35.80 -1.86 -6.26
CA LEU A 118 35.43 -1.67 -4.85
C LEU A 118 34.55 -0.44 -4.70
N ILE A 119 33.37 -0.62 -4.11
CA ILE A 119 32.47 0.47 -3.73
C ILE A 119 32.52 0.61 -2.20
N ILE A 120 33.12 1.68 -1.70
CA ILE A 120 33.15 1.99 -0.26
C ILE A 120 31.97 2.89 0.08
N TYR A 121 31.03 2.39 0.88
CA TYR A 121 29.84 3.15 1.28
C TYR A 121 29.90 3.63 2.75
N LEU A 122 29.70 4.94 2.94
CA LEU A 122 29.77 5.62 4.23
C LEU A 122 28.37 6.14 4.64
N HIS A 123 27.84 5.61 5.74
CA HIS A 123 26.45 5.89 6.13
C HIS A 123 26.24 7.22 6.89
N GLY A 124 25.02 7.74 6.78
CA GLY A 124 24.55 8.94 7.47
C GLY A 124 24.30 8.77 8.97
N HIS A 125 23.83 9.84 9.62
CA HIS A 125 23.54 9.87 11.06
C HIS A 125 22.44 8.85 11.44
N LEU A 126 22.73 8.00 12.44
CA LEU A 126 21.84 6.93 12.90
C LEU A 126 20.50 7.47 13.43
N GLY A 127 20.53 8.67 14.02
CA GLY A 127 19.38 9.26 14.72
C GLY A 127 18.31 9.91 13.86
N ALA A 128 18.65 10.24 12.62
CA ALA A 128 17.73 10.89 11.70
C ALA A 128 16.74 9.91 11.06
N HIS A 129 17.07 8.60 11.05
CA HIS A 129 16.35 7.63 10.23
C HIS A 129 15.01 7.15 10.85
N PRO A 130 13.86 7.29 10.15
CA PRO A 130 12.52 6.94 10.66
C PRO A 130 12.35 5.46 11.03
N GLY A 131 13.04 4.56 10.32
CA GLY A 131 12.99 3.11 10.57
C GLY A 131 13.86 2.65 11.75
N ILE A 132 14.89 3.43 12.11
CA ILE A 132 15.82 3.08 13.20
C ILE A 132 15.29 3.58 14.55
N LYS A 133 14.47 4.65 14.58
CA LYS A 133 13.76 5.11 15.80
C LYS A 133 12.83 4.08 16.45
N LYS A 134 12.50 3.00 15.74
CA LYS A 134 11.71 1.86 16.25
C LYS A 134 12.55 0.72 16.82
N LEU A 135 13.88 0.80 16.73
CA LEU A 135 14.80 -0.15 17.33
C LEU A 135 15.02 0.19 18.82
N ASN A 136 15.32 -0.82 19.63
CA ASN A 136 15.47 -0.72 21.08
C ASN A 136 16.46 0.41 21.46
N PRO A 137 16.10 1.38 22.33
CA PRO A 137 16.97 2.50 22.71
C PRO A 137 18.29 2.10 23.40
N THR A 138 18.47 0.83 23.77
CA THR A 138 19.72 0.30 24.33
C THR A 138 20.66 -0.32 23.28
N HIS A 139 20.28 -0.37 22.01
CA HIS A 139 21.06 -1.01 20.93
C HIS A 139 21.52 0.04 19.91
N SER A 140 22.83 0.27 19.80
CA SER A 140 23.43 1.05 18.71
C SER A 140 23.42 0.20 17.44
N PRO A 141 22.62 0.53 16.40
CA PRO A 141 22.60 -0.24 15.17
C PRO A 141 23.96 -0.19 14.48
N CYS A 142 24.43 -1.31 13.96
CA CYS A 142 25.63 -1.41 13.15
C CYS A 142 25.27 -1.53 11.67
N ILE A 143 26.28 -1.61 10.80
CA ILE A 143 26.06 -1.70 9.35
C ILE A 143 25.22 -2.94 8.96
N ARG A 144 25.23 -4.00 9.77
CA ARG A 144 24.38 -5.17 9.56
C ARG A 144 22.91 -4.82 9.58
N GLU A 145 22.47 -3.98 10.51
CA GLU A 145 21.07 -3.52 10.57
C GLU A 145 20.72 -2.59 9.40
N TYR A 146 21.67 -1.80 8.89
CA TYR A 146 21.50 -1.00 7.67
C TYR A 146 21.25 -1.88 6.44
N LEU A 147 21.95 -3.01 6.36
CA LEU A 147 21.83 -3.94 5.24
C LEU A 147 20.69 -4.95 5.43
N ASN A 148 20.05 -5.09 6.59
CA ASN A 148 19.04 -6.13 6.82
C ASN A 148 17.62 -5.76 6.33
N TYR A 149 17.30 -6.30 5.14
CA TYR A 149 16.09 -6.20 4.31
C TYR A 149 14.69 -6.23 4.96
N SER A 150 14.49 -6.78 6.17
CA SER A 150 13.11 -6.94 6.70
C SER A 150 12.53 -5.69 7.39
N LYS A 151 13.34 -4.63 7.63
CA LYS A 151 12.93 -3.49 8.46
C LYS A 151 13.25 -2.10 7.91
N ALA A 152 14.12 -1.95 6.90
CA ALA A 152 14.50 -0.64 6.35
C ALA A 152 14.56 -0.64 4.82
N SER A 153 13.48 -0.19 4.18
CA SER A 153 13.36 -0.06 2.72
C SER A 153 14.23 1.04 2.10
N TYR A 154 15.05 1.74 2.90
CA TYR A 154 15.70 3.00 2.53
C TYR A 154 17.17 2.91 2.14
N PHE A 155 17.87 1.79 2.38
CA PHE A 155 19.29 1.69 2.04
C PHE A 155 19.55 0.82 0.81
N GLN A 156 18.90 -0.35 0.70
CA GLN A 156 18.97 -1.28 -0.44
C GLN A 156 20.31 -1.24 -1.21
N LEU A 157 21.44 -1.46 -0.53
CA LEU A 157 22.77 -1.28 -1.12
C LEU A 157 23.27 -2.57 -1.78
N ARG A 158 22.86 -3.74 -1.28
CA ARG A 158 23.29 -5.04 -1.84
C ARG A 158 22.51 -5.37 -3.09
N GLU A 159 21.22 -5.04 -3.08
CA GLU A 159 20.24 -5.44 -4.07
C GLU A 159 20.58 -4.89 -5.47
N PRO A 160 20.99 -3.61 -5.63
CA PRO A 160 21.43 -3.11 -6.93
C PRO A 160 22.75 -3.71 -7.41
N ILE A 161 23.64 -4.12 -6.50
CA ILE A 161 24.93 -4.73 -6.86
C ILE A 161 24.72 -6.18 -7.27
N GLU A 162 23.85 -6.91 -6.57
CA GLU A 162 23.43 -8.26 -6.96
C GLU A 162 22.69 -8.29 -8.30
N ALA A 163 21.81 -7.31 -8.54
CA ALA A 163 21.00 -7.22 -9.75
C ALA A 163 21.70 -6.53 -10.94
N GLY A 164 22.80 -5.83 -10.68
CA GLY A 164 23.59 -5.18 -11.70
C GLY A 164 24.52 -6.16 -12.41
N ASN A 165 25.20 -5.70 -13.47
CA ASN A 165 26.20 -6.48 -14.19
C ASN A 165 27.64 -6.04 -13.87
N ARG A 166 27.81 -5.18 -12.86
CA ARG A 166 29.13 -4.62 -12.51
C ARG A 166 29.89 -5.63 -11.66
N ASN A 167 31.12 -5.97 -12.06
CA ASN A 167 32.00 -6.86 -11.29
C ASN A 167 32.55 -6.13 -10.06
N ALA A 168 31.70 -5.88 -9.06
CA ALA A 168 31.99 -5.01 -7.93
C ALA A 168 31.68 -5.64 -6.57
N ILE A 169 32.50 -5.32 -5.57
CA ILE A 169 32.27 -5.64 -4.15
C ILE A 169 31.92 -4.37 -3.38
N LEU A 170 30.88 -4.45 -2.55
CA LEU A 170 30.50 -3.38 -1.62
C LEU A 170 31.21 -3.56 -0.29
N ILE A 171 31.88 -2.52 0.19
CA ILE A 171 32.46 -2.46 1.52
C ILE A 171 31.78 -1.31 2.28
N ALA A 172 31.19 -1.62 3.43
CA ALA A 172 30.50 -0.63 4.26
C ALA A 172 30.90 -0.77 5.73
N PRO A 173 31.68 0.15 6.30
CA PRO A 173 32.01 0.13 7.72
C PRO A 173 30.85 0.64 8.59
N THR A 174 30.81 0.21 9.85
CA THR A 174 29.99 0.85 10.89
C THR A 174 30.67 2.13 11.36
N LEU A 175 30.06 3.27 11.07
CA LEU A 175 30.41 4.59 11.61
C LEU A 175 29.65 4.85 12.93
N GLY A 176 30.07 5.89 13.65
CA GLY A 176 29.40 6.32 14.87
C GLY A 176 27.99 6.91 14.62
N PRO A 177 27.22 7.19 15.69
CA PRO A 177 25.84 7.68 15.61
C PRO A 177 25.61 8.96 14.81
N ARG A 178 26.63 9.81 14.69
CA ARG A 178 26.65 11.02 13.85
C ARG A 178 27.69 10.89 12.72
N SER A 179 27.82 9.69 12.15
CA SER A 179 28.78 9.40 11.08
C SER A 179 30.24 9.62 11.49
N GLN A 180 30.56 9.46 12.79
CA GLN A 180 31.95 9.55 13.25
C GLN A 180 32.77 8.39 12.67
N TYR A 181 33.92 8.70 12.09
CA TYR A 181 34.71 7.74 11.33
C TYR A 181 36.03 7.37 12.00
N GLY A 182 36.28 7.87 13.22
CA GLY A 182 37.52 7.61 13.97
C GLY A 182 38.74 7.96 13.12
N LYS A 183 39.67 7.02 12.98
CA LYS A 183 40.89 7.13 12.16
C LYS A 183 40.71 6.64 10.72
N LEU A 184 39.50 6.40 10.23
CA LEU A 184 39.28 5.82 8.90
C LEU A 184 39.96 6.64 7.78
N ALA A 185 39.89 7.96 7.83
CA ALA A 185 40.54 8.81 6.82
C ALA A 185 42.07 8.75 6.91
N ASP A 186 42.62 8.81 8.13
CA ASP A 186 44.06 8.77 8.38
C ASP A 186 44.67 7.40 8.06
N ASN A 187 43.90 6.34 8.25
CA ASN A 187 44.31 4.95 8.06
C ASN A 187 43.59 4.29 6.88
N PHE A 188 43.20 5.06 5.86
CA PHE A 188 42.42 4.53 4.74
C PHE A 188 43.18 3.43 3.98
N ASP A 189 44.51 3.54 3.88
CA ASP A 189 45.34 2.51 3.25
C ASP A 189 45.25 1.15 3.97
N ALA A 190 45.42 1.16 5.29
CA ALA A 190 45.31 -0.04 6.11
C ALA A 190 43.88 -0.61 6.10
N PHE A 191 42.85 0.25 5.99
CA PHE A 191 41.46 -0.18 5.87
C PHE A 191 41.21 -0.94 4.56
N ILE A 192 41.71 -0.43 3.44
CA ILE A 192 41.59 -1.09 2.13
C ILE A 192 42.39 -2.40 2.12
N GLU A 193 43.62 -2.41 2.63
CA GLU A 193 44.45 -3.62 2.69
C GLU A 193 43.81 -4.74 3.52
N GLN A 194 43.29 -4.42 4.71
CA GLN A 194 42.54 -5.38 5.54
C GLN A 194 41.25 -5.84 4.87
N SER A 195 40.59 -4.97 4.09
CA SER A 195 39.41 -5.36 3.33
C SER A 195 39.75 -6.32 2.19
N ILE A 196 40.85 -6.09 1.48
CA ILE A 196 41.35 -6.99 0.42
C ILE A 196 41.76 -8.34 1.02
N GLU A 197 42.46 -8.34 2.15
CA GLU A 197 42.81 -9.56 2.87
C GLU A 197 41.55 -10.35 3.28
N ALA A 198 40.53 -9.66 3.79
CA ALA A 198 39.24 -10.27 4.08
C ALA A 198 38.52 -10.81 2.82
N ILE A 199 38.62 -10.12 1.69
CA ILE A 199 38.06 -10.59 0.41
C ILE A 199 38.76 -11.88 -0.03
N ASN A 200 40.08 -11.92 -0.04
CA ASN A 200 40.84 -13.12 -0.41
C ASN A 200 40.56 -14.28 0.56
N GLY A 201 40.59 -14.00 1.87
CA GLY A 201 40.43 -14.99 2.93
C GLY A 201 39.02 -15.56 3.06
N TYR A 202 37.97 -14.74 2.87
CA TYR A 202 36.58 -15.14 3.13
C TYR A 202 35.67 -15.14 1.91
N ILE A 203 35.95 -14.36 0.86
CA ILE A 203 35.10 -14.33 -0.34
C ILE A 203 35.67 -15.29 -1.39
N ILE A 204 36.89 -15.04 -1.85
CA ILE A 204 37.52 -15.82 -2.93
C ILE A 204 37.70 -17.27 -2.50
N ARG A 205 38.29 -17.49 -1.32
CA ARG A 205 38.54 -18.84 -0.78
C ARG A 205 37.24 -19.61 -0.49
N ASN A 206 36.27 -19.03 0.22
CA ASN A 206 35.04 -19.76 0.60
C ASN A 206 34.14 -20.04 -0.61
N ARG A 207 34.14 -19.15 -1.61
CA ARG A 207 33.39 -19.38 -2.86
C ARG A 207 34.15 -20.21 -3.89
N LYS A 208 35.38 -20.66 -3.56
CA LYS A 208 36.28 -21.43 -4.44
C LYS A 208 36.47 -20.74 -5.80
N LEU A 209 36.54 -19.42 -5.80
CA LEU A 209 36.81 -18.62 -6.99
C LEU A 209 38.30 -18.74 -7.36
N ARG A 210 38.63 -18.68 -8.67
CA ARG A 210 40.00 -18.85 -9.17
C ARG A 210 40.75 -17.52 -9.18
N GLY A 211 42.05 -17.53 -8.85
CA GLY A 211 42.88 -16.31 -8.83
C GLY A 211 42.84 -15.56 -7.50
N GLU A 212 43.51 -14.40 -7.44
CA GLU A 212 43.51 -13.49 -6.30
C GLU A 212 42.73 -12.21 -6.65
N PHE A 213 42.28 -11.49 -5.61
CA PHE A 213 41.64 -10.19 -5.81
C PHE A 213 42.58 -9.20 -6.53
N GLU A 214 42.18 -8.78 -7.72
CA GLU A 214 42.79 -7.67 -8.44
C GLU A 214 41.87 -6.45 -8.39
N LEU A 215 42.39 -5.30 -7.93
CA LEU A 215 41.61 -4.07 -7.82
C LEU A 215 41.33 -3.46 -9.20
N GLY A 216 40.06 -3.34 -9.58
CA GLY A 216 39.58 -2.53 -10.70
C GLY A 216 39.42 -1.06 -10.32
N GLU A 217 38.21 -0.52 -10.45
CA GLU A 217 37.88 0.84 -10.02
C GLU A 217 37.63 0.93 -8.52
N LEU A 218 38.09 2.02 -7.89
CA LEU A 218 37.75 2.35 -6.50
C LEU A 218 36.75 3.51 -6.47
N VAL A 219 35.59 3.26 -5.87
CA VAL A 219 34.48 4.21 -5.76
C VAL A 219 34.22 4.54 -4.30
N LEU A 220 34.07 5.84 -3.99
CA LEU A 220 33.57 6.29 -2.70
C LEU A 220 32.11 6.73 -2.80
N ALA A 221 31.26 6.28 -1.89
CA ALA A 221 29.84 6.63 -1.83
C ALA A 221 29.45 7.03 -0.41
N ALA A 222 28.60 8.05 -0.27
CA ALA A 222 28.16 8.48 1.06
C ALA A 222 26.78 9.11 1.08
N HIS A 223 26.04 8.86 2.17
CA HIS A 223 24.72 9.46 2.43
C HIS A 223 24.74 10.40 3.64
N SER A 224 24.04 11.54 3.56
CA SER A 224 23.87 12.47 4.69
C SER A 224 25.22 12.85 5.33
N GLY A 225 25.34 12.76 6.65
CA GLY A 225 26.59 13.03 7.38
C GLY A 225 27.80 12.18 6.97
N GLY A 226 27.61 11.08 6.22
CA GLY A 226 28.72 10.27 5.69
C GLY A 226 29.60 11.00 4.67
N GLY A 227 29.13 12.12 4.10
CA GLY A 227 29.95 12.89 3.16
C GLY A 227 31.16 13.58 3.81
N SER A 228 31.14 13.80 5.12
CA SER A 228 32.29 14.32 5.87
C SER A 228 33.50 13.35 5.83
N PRO A 229 33.38 12.07 6.26
CA PRO A 229 34.47 11.12 6.10
C PRO A 229 34.88 10.91 4.64
N MET A 230 33.93 10.91 3.71
CA MET A 230 34.23 10.78 2.27
C MET A 230 35.17 11.88 1.78
N LEU A 231 34.91 13.13 2.18
CA LEU A 231 35.75 14.27 1.86
C LEU A 231 37.14 14.15 2.49
N GLN A 232 37.21 13.75 3.76
CA GLN A 232 38.47 13.63 4.50
C GLN A 232 39.38 12.53 3.94
N ILE A 233 38.80 11.41 3.49
CA ILE A 233 39.56 10.36 2.77
C ILE A 233 40.21 10.94 1.51
N LEU A 234 39.47 11.70 0.70
CA LEU A 234 39.99 12.29 -0.54
C LEU A 234 41.05 13.38 -0.32
N LEU A 235 41.02 14.05 0.84
CA LEU A 235 42.03 15.04 1.25
C LEU A 235 43.26 14.40 1.90
N SER A 236 43.20 13.13 2.27
CA SER A 236 44.30 12.41 2.91
C SER A 236 45.45 12.11 1.93
N ASN A 237 46.62 11.78 2.48
CA ASN A 237 47.78 11.36 1.69
C ASN A 237 47.75 9.86 1.28
N SER A 238 46.63 9.17 1.51
CA SER A 238 46.46 7.75 1.22
C SER A 238 46.77 7.40 -0.24
N LYS A 239 47.48 6.29 -0.45
CA LYS A 239 47.76 5.77 -1.81
C LYS A 239 46.48 5.28 -2.50
N TYR A 240 45.51 4.76 -1.75
CA TYR A 240 44.21 4.35 -2.31
C TYR A 240 43.27 5.52 -2.53
N ALA A 241 43.30 6.58 -1.71
CA ALA A 241 42.51 7.80 -1.96
C ALA A 241 42.82 8.41 -3.35
N LYS A 242 44.10 8.36 -3.77
CA LYS A 242 44.54 8.82 -5.10
C LYS A 242 44.06 7.93 -6.25
N LYS A 243 43.66 6.68 -5.97
CA LYS A 243 43.13 5.72 -6.94
C LYS A 243 41.61 5.76 -7.06
N VAL A 244 40.93 6.59 -6.28
CA VAL A 244 39.47 6.75 -6.38
C VAL A 244 39.14 7.32 -7.77
N SER A 245 38.31 6.61 -8.53
CA SER A 245 37.88 6.99 -9.88
C SER A 245 36.53 7.69 -9.87
N GLU A 246 35.65 7.36 -8.92
CA GLU A 246 34.34 7.97 -8.77
C GLU A 246 33.95 8.27 -7.32
N VAL A 247 33.17 9.35 -7.14
CA VAL A 247 32.58 9.75 -5.85
C VAL A 247 31.09 9.95 -6.01
N TRP A 248 30.27 9.34 -5.14
CA TRP A 248 28.81 9.39 -5.16
C TRP A 248 28.24 9.98 -3.86
N GLY A 249 27.78 11.23 -3.92
CA GLY A 249 27.16 11.93 -2.80
C GLY A 249 25.63 11.88 -2.82
N PHE A 250 25.02 11.24 -1.84
CA PHE A 250 23.57 11.16 -1.65
C PHE A 250 23.15 12.10 -0.53
N ASP A 251 22.80 13.33 -0.89
CA ASP A 251 22.50 14.45 -0.01
C ASP A 251 23.50 14.54 1.14
N SER A 252 24.79 14.65 0.80
CA SER A 252 25.89 14.46 1.75
C SER A 252 26.98 15.53 1.72
N TRP A 253 26.81 16.57 0.89
CA TRP A 253 27.85 17.58 0.63
C TRP A 253 27.68 18.87 1.43
N TYR A 254 27.14 18.76 2.64
CA TYR A 254 26.84 19.92 3.47
C TYR A 254 28.10 20.75 3.77
N ASN A 255 27.97 22.09 3.64
CA ASN A 255 28.94 23.10 4.05
C ASN A 255 30.41 22.92 3.57
N SER A 256 30.66 22.24 2.45
CA SER A 256 32.01 21.87 2.00
C SER A 256 32.30 22.13 0.51
N SER A 257 31.51 22.99 -0.14
CA SER A 257 31.60 23.24 -1.60
C SER A 257 33.00 23.65 -2.07
N LYS A 258 33.73 24.47 -1.31
CA LYS A 258 35.11 24.88 -1.63
C LYS A 258 36.09 23.70 -1.59
N ALA A 259 35.97 22.80 -0.63
CA ALA A 259 36.85 21.63 -0.50
C ALA A 259 36.61 20.63 -1.63
N TRP A 260 35.35 20.40 -2.00
CA TRP A 260 35.00 19.57 -3.17
C TRP A 260 35.48 20.17 -4.49
N GLN A 261 35.42 21.49 -4.62
CA GLN A 261 36.00 22.19 -5.77
C GLN A 261 37.51 21.99 -5.85
N GLN A 262 38.24 22.11 -4.74
CA GLN A 262 39.68 21.84 -4.70
C GLN A 262 40.03 20.40 -5.10
N ILE A 263 39.21 19.42 -4.71
CA ILE A 263 39.40 18.02 -5.13
C ILE A 263 39.19 17.86 -6.64
N ALA A 264 38.13 18.45 -7.18
CA ALA A 264 37.85 18.41 -8.62
C ALA A 264 38.98 19.07 -9.43
N ASP A 265 39.49 20.20 -8.94
CA ASP A 265 40.58 20.94 -9.60
C ASP A 265 41.92 20.18 -9.53
N LYS A 266 42.20 19.52 -8.40
CA LYS A 266 43.43 18.71 -8.21
C LYS A 266 43.39 17.36 -8.93
N ASN A 267 42.21 16.81 -9.20
CA ASN A 267 42.05 15.53 -9.91
C ASN A 267 40.99 15.66 -11.01
N PRO A 268 41.33 16.24 -12.18
CA PRO A 268 40.39 16.44 -13.28
C PRO A 268 39.82 15.14 -13.87
N SER A 269 40.48 14.00 -13.64
CA SER A 269 40.00 12.68 -14.06
C SER A 269 38.96 12.06 -13.11
N LEU A 270 38.82 12.60 -11.88
CA LEU A 270 37.86 12.08 -10.90
C LEU A 270 36.42 12.42 -11.31
N LYS A 271 35.55 11.41 -11.34
CA LYS A 271 34.12 11.61 -11.62
C LYS A 271 33.36 11.87 -10.32
N ILE A 272 32.81 13.06 -10.17
CA ILE A 272 32.08 13.46 -8.95
C ILE A 272 30.59 13.57 -9.27
N PHE A 273 29.79 12.73 -8.61
CA PHE A 273 28.34 12.66 -8.76
C PHE A 273 27.65 12.98 -7.46
N GLY A 274 26.53 13.69 -7.54
CA GLY A 274 25.66 13.66 -6.40
C GLY A 274 24.36 14.42 -6.52
N TYR A 275 23.57 14.12 -5.51
CA TYR A 275 22.12 14.07 -5.59
C TYR A 275 21.59 14.74 -4.33
N TYR A 276 20.71 15.71 -4.48
CA TYR A 276 20.22 16.51 -3.35
C TYR A 276 18.71 16.38 -3.21
N PHE A 277 18.23 16.51 -1.97
CA PHE A 277 16.81 16.63 -1.66
C PHE A 277 16.48 18.05 -1.18
N ASN A 278 15.59 18.76 -1.90
CA ASN A 278 14.96 20.02 -1.52
C ASN A 278 15.90 21.06 -0.86
N SER A 279 16.69 21.77 -1.67
CA SER A 279 17.71 22.69 -1.18
C SER A 279 17.23 24.14 -1.04
N GLY A 280 16.36 24.40 -0.06
CA GLY A 280 16.14 25.76 0.46
C GLY A 280 17.34 26.36 1.22
N ASN A 281 18.43 25.59 1.42
CA ASN A 281 19.59 25.98 2.24
C ASN A 281 20.96 25.79 1.53
N ILE A 282 21.01 25.74 0.19
CA ILE A 282 22.27 26.05 -0.50
C ILE A 282 22.42 27.58 -0.47
N PRO A 283 23.56 28.15 -0.06
CA PRO A 283 23.83 29.56 -0.30
C PRO A 283 23.82 29.82 -1.80
N LEU A 284 22.69 30.31 -2.32
CA LEU A 284 22.65 31.05 -3.58
C LEU A 284 23.35 32.39 -3.33
N LYS A 285 24.69 32.38 -3.30
CA LYS A 285 25.43 33.49 -3.90
C LYS A 285 25.60 33.15 -5.38
N PRO A 286 25.14 34.02 -6.29
CA PRO A 286 24.90 33.67 -7.66
C PRO A 286 26.22 33.40 -8.38
N VAL A 287 26.39 32.21 -8.96
CA VAL A 287 27.14 32.09 -10.22
C VAL A 287 26.23 32.57 -11.36
N ARG A 288 25.75 33.83 -11.24
CA ARG A 288 25.27 34.64 -12.35
C ARG A 288 26.21 35.83 -12.48
N ARG A 289 27.37 35.55 -13.07
CA ARG A 289 28.13 36.38 -14.02
C ARG A 289 29.58 35.86 -14.04
N ASN A 290 29.77 34.74 -14.73
CA ASN A 290 30.97 34.54 -15.51
C ASN A 290 30.63 33.59 -16.65
N LYS A 291 30.20 34.17 -17.78
CA LYS A 291 30.07 33.50 -19.09
C LYS A 291 31.40 32.95 -19.63
N ARG A 292 32.42 32.76 -18.78
CA ARG A 292 33.76 32.27 -19.14
C ARG A 292 34.20 30.99 -18.43
N ILE A 293 33.41 30.42 -17.51
CA ILE A 293 33.78 29.18 -16.79
C ILE A 293 32.95 27.96 -17.27
N GLN A 294 32.18 28.08 -18.36
CA GLN A 294 31.59 26.91 -19.05
C GLN A 294 32.51 26.27 -20.10
N LYS A 295 33.74 26.74 -20.24
CA LYS A 295 34.75 26.12 -21.11
C LYS A 295 36.07 26.00 -20.36
N LYS A 296 36.17 24.94 -19.56
CA LYS A 296 37.37 24.12 -19.25
C LYS A 296 37.22 23.52 -17.85
N ASN A 297 37.05 22.19 -17.82
CA ASN A 297 37.38 21.26 -16.72
C ASN A 297 36.33 20.82 -15.68
N PHE A 298 35.04 21.16 -15.78
CA PHE A 298 33.97 20.37 -15.14
C PHE A 298 33.29 19.49 -16.20
N HIS A 299 33.85 18.31 -16.52
CA HIS A 299 33.30 17.39 -17.54
C HIS A 299 32.43 16.25 -16.98
N SER A 300 32.09 16.20 -15.69
CA SER A 300 31.32 15.06 -15.15
C SER A 300 30.35 15.33 -13.99
N ALA A 301 30.16 16.57 -13.54
CA ALA A 301 29.19 16.86 -12.48
C ALA A 301 27.75 16.86 -13.03
N ARG A 302 27.09 15.70 -13.06
CA ARG A 302 25.62 15.63 -13.11
C ARG A 302 25.09 15.95 -11.71
N VAL A 303 24.69 17.20 -11.48
CA VAL A 303 23.85 17.57 -10.35
C VAL A 303 22.41 17.20 -10.71
N GLY A 304 21.90 16.10 -10.15
CA GLY A 304 20.49 15.74 -10.32
C GLY A 304 19.63 16.72 -9.54
N PHE A 305 18.88 17.59 -10.23
CA PHE A 305 17.88 18.46 -9.62
C PHE A 305 16.51 17.78 -9.57
N ASP A 306 15.92 17.77 -8.36
CA ASP A 306 14.52 17.58 -8.00
C ASP A 306 13.64 16.65 -8.88
N LEU A 307 13.62 15.36 -8.53
CA LEU A 307 12.48 14.48 -8.83
C LEU A 307 11.41 14.68 -7.72
N PRO A 308 10.21 15.22 -8.02
CA PRO A 308 9.23 15.47 -6.97
C PRO A 308 8.69 14.16 -6.41
N GLY A 309 8.88 13.94 -5.11
CA GLY A 309 8.45 12.75 -4.38
C GLY A 309 9.58 11.89 -3.81
N LEU A 310 10.86 12.21 -4.08
CA LEU A 310 11.99 11.69 -3.30
C LEU A 310 12.21 12.58 -2.08
N ASP A 311 12.57 11.97 -0.95
CA ASP A 311 12.99 12.59 0.30
C ASP A 311 14.46 12.28 0.61
N HIS A 312 14.98 12.88 1.69
CA HIS A 312 16.36 12.68 2.17
C HIS A 312 16.79 11.20 2.22
N PHE A 313 15.88 10.27 2.54
CA PHE A 313 16.20 8.86 2.71
C PHE A 313 15.89 7.99 1.48
N THR A 314 14.97 8.42 0.61
CA THR A 314 14.58 7.67 -0.59
C THR A 314 15.41 8.02 -1.83
N LEU A 315 16.22 9.08 -1.79
CA LEU A 315 17.16 9.41 -2.86
C LEU A 315 18.33 8.42 -2.98
N LEU A 316 18.83 7.89 -1.86
CA LEU A 316 19.92 6.92 -1.84
C LEU A 316 19.59 5.65 -2.65
N PRO A 317 18.51 4.89 -2.34
CA PRO A 317 18.25 3.64 -3.02
C PRO A 317 17.90 3.84 -4.50
N HIS A 318 17.39 5.02 -4.87
CA HIS A 318 17.13 5.38 -6.26
C HIS A 318 18.42 5.60 -7.05
N TYR A 319 19.25 6.56 -6.62
CA TYR A 319 20.42 6.98 -7.38
C TYR A 319 21.62 6.03 -7.19
N PHE A 320 21.70 5.30 -6.08
CA PHE A 320 22.70 4.24 -5.90
C PHE A 320 22.49 3.13 -6.94
N LYS A 321 21.22 2.74 -7.17
CA LYS A 321 20.87 1.78 -8.23
C LYS A 321 21.22 2.30 -9.62
N GLU A 322 20.98 3.58 -9.90
CA GLU A 322 21.41 4.18 -11.17
C GLU A 322 22.93 4.10 -11.35
N ARG A 323 23.71 4.48 -10.33
CA ARG A 323 25.17 4.48 -10.40
C ARG A 323 25.79 3.10 -10.57
N VAL A 324 25.25 2.09 -9.89
CA VAL A 324 25.73 0.71 -10.02
C VAL A 324 25.44 0.14 -11.42
N ASN A 325 24.33 0.54 -12.05
CA ASN A 325 23.92 0.05 -13.37
C ASN A 325 24.45 0.89 -14.55
N ALA A 326 25.01 2.07 -14.28
CA ALA A 326 25.63 2.87 -15.33
C ALA A 326 26.88 2.14 -15.83
N GLN A 327 26.88 1.72 -17.10
CA GLN A 327 28.10 1.24 -17.75
C GLN A 327 29.15 2.35 -17.68
N SER A 328 30.38 1.97 -17.32
CA SER A 328 31.54 2.86 -17.38
C SER A 328 31.68 3.35 -18.82
N PHE A 329 31.34 4.62 -19.07
CA PHE A 329 31.64 5.26 -20.34
C PHE A 329 33.16 5.32 -20.52
N LEU A 330 33.72 4.32 -21.19
CA LEU A 330 35.04 4.42 -21.82
C LEU A 330 34.90 5.22 -23.11
N PRO A 331 35.93 6.00 -23.49
CA PRO A 331 35.84 6.96 -24.59
C PRO A 331 35.80 6.24 -25.94
N ILE A 332 34.94 6.74 -26.84
CA ILE A 332 34.93 6.38 -28.26
C ILE A 332 36.33 6.66 -28.83
N SER A 333 36.93 5.66 -29.46
CA SER A 333 38.22 5.79 -30.14
C SER A 333 38.15 6.85 -31.23
N LYS A 334 39.20 7.68 -31.29
CA LYS A 334 39.41 8.67 -32.34
C LYS A 334 39.61 7.96 -33.70
N THR A 335 38.55 7.68 -34.45
CA THR A 335 38.68 7.40 -35.90
C THR A 335 37.54 7.90 -36.77
N ASP A 336 36.37 8.26 -36.25
CA ASP A 336 35.29 8.74 -37.13
C ASP A 336 35.05 10.23 -36.93
N LYS A 337 35.95 11.03 -37.49
CA LYS A 337 35.71 12.43 -37.84
C LYS A 337 35.87 12.54 -39.35
N GLU A 338 34.78 12.43 -40.08
CA GLU A 338 34.61 13.15 -41.36
C GLU A 338 33.15 13.09 -41.83
N SER A 339 32.74 14.19 -42.47
CA SER A 339 31.43 14.48 -43.10
C SER A 339 30.29 14.87 -42.16
N THR A 340 30.13 16.17 -41.85
CA THR A 340 29.41 17.25 -42.58
C THR A 340 28.00 17.48 -42.06
N ILE A 341 27.84 18.65 -41.45
CA ILE A 341 26.61 19.37 -41.10
C ILE A 341 25.75 19.54 -42.36
N LEU A 342 24.44 19.29 -42.30
CA LEU A 342 23.38 20.09 -42.97
C LEU A 342 22.01 19.82 -42.33
N ASP A 343 21.17 20.85 -42.40
CA ASP A 343 20.04 21.22 -41.53
C ASP A 343 18.75 20.39 -41.65
N GLU A 344 17.94 20.48 -40.58
CA GLU A 344 16.53 20.10 -40.51
C GLU A 344 15.67 21.05 -41.36
N GLU A 345 15.27 20.64 -42.56
CA GLU A 345 14.02 21.06 -43.25
C GLU A 345 13.96 20.39 -44.63
N ASP A 346 13.45 19.15 -44.69
CA ASP A 346 12.67 18.58 -45.80
C ASP A 346 12.48 17.06 -45.61
N LEU A 347 11.41 16.51 -46.20
CA LEU A 347 10.99 15.10 -46.24
C LEU A 347 9.85 14.69 -45.29
N PHE A 348 8.78 15.49 -45.29
CA PHE A 348 7.43 14.95 -45.37
C PHE A 348 7.04 14.89 -46.85
N SER A 349 7.13 13.72 -47.49
CA SER A 349 6.38 13.30 -48.69
C SER A 349 7.15 12.18 -49.40
N SER A 350 6.41 11.14 -49.83
CA SER A 350 6.82 10.09 -50.78
C SER A 350 7.82 9.06 -50.18
N GLU A 351 7.69 7.74 -50.30
CA GLU A 351 6.98 6.89 -51.27
C GLU A 351 6.53 5.58 -50.59
N TRP A 352 5.23 5.31 -50.68
CA TRP A 352 4.72 3.95 -50.82
C TRP A 352 4.86 3.61 -52.30
N GLU A 353 5.76 2.70 -52.67
CA GLU A 353 5.70 1.81 -53.85
C GLU A 353 7.11 1.26 -54.16
N ALA A 354 7.33 -0.02 -53.86
CA ALA A 354 8.17 -0.95 -54.64
C ALA A 354 8.42 -2.23 -53.82
N ALA A 355 7.42 -3.11 -53.79
CA ALA A 355 7.64 -4.52 -53.53
C ALA A 355 7.60 -5.22 -54.90
N GLY A 356 8.69 -5.86 -55.29
CA GLY A 356 8.74 -6.69 -56.48
C GLY A 356 10.12 -7.27 -56.74
N GLN A 357 10.18 -8.61 -56.72
CA GLN A 357 11.15 -9.47 -57.40
C GLN A 357 12.56 -9.56 -56.78
N ASP A 358 12.84 -10.69 -56.11
CA ASP A 358 13.54 -11.81 -56.76
C ASP A 358 13.55 -13.06 -55.86
N GLU A 359 13.09 -14.17 -56.45
CA GLU A 359 13.33 -15.53 -56.00
C GLU A 359 14.62 -16.07 -56.67
N LEU A 360 15.16 -17.14 -56.06
CA LEU A 360 15.99 -18.22 -56.62
C LEU A 360 17.49 -18.30 -56.29
N ASN A 361 17.84 -19.56 -55.95
CA ASN A 361 19.15 -20.20 -55.74
C ASN A 361 19.81 -19.86 -54.40
N TRP A 362 20.21 -20.83 -53.57
CA TRP A 362 21.00 -22.02 -53.91
C TRP A 362 20.69 -23.24 -53.01
N HIS A 363 20.71 -24.42 -53.64
CA HIS A 363 20.76 -25.75 -53.06
C HIS A 363 22.23 -26.19 -52.83
N GLU A 364 22.40 -27.05 -51.83
CA GLU A 364 23.28 -28.24 -51.76
C GLU A 364 24.78 -28.17 -51.40
N GLU A 365 25.15 -29.23 -50.64
CA GLU A 365 26.46 -29.82 -50.30
C GLU A 365 27.31 -29.24 -49.14
N MET A 366 27.32 -29.93 -47.99
CA MET A 366 28.27 -31.04 -47.78
C MET A 366 28.05 -31.79 -46.46
N GLU A 367 28.18 -33.12 -46.56
CA GLU A 367 28.00 -34.17 -45.57
C GLU A 367 29.18 -34.33 -44.57
N LEU A 368 28.93 -35.19 -43.58
CA LEU A 368 29.87 -36.09 -42.86
C LEU A 368 30.75 -35.50 -41.76
N TYR A 369 30.33 -35.75 -40.50
CA TYR A 369 31.21 -36.41 -39.53
C TYR A 369 30.36 -37.18 -38.50
N ASP A 370 30.41 -38.51 -38.59
CA ASP A 370 29.93 -39.44 -37.57
C ASP A 370 30.82 -39.40 -36.33
N GLY A 371 30.20 -39.54 -35.17
CA GLY A 371 30.87 -39.65 -33.88
C GLY A 371 29.87 -39.99 -32.78
N GLU A 372 29.49 -41.26 -32.71
CA GLU A 372 28.76 -41.86 -31.60
C GLU A 372 29.47 -41.60 -30.26
N MET A 373 28.75 -41.16 -29.23
CA MET A 373 28.49 -41.97 -28.02
C MET A 373 27.94 -41.16 -26.84
N ASN A 374 26.98 -41.81 -26.18
CA ASN A 374 26.62 -41.76 -24.76
C ASN A 374 25.63 -40.70 -24.26
N SER A 375 24.38 -41.17 -24.27
CA SER A 375 23.34 -40.95 -23.28
C SER A 375 23.85 -40.75 -21.84
N THR A 376 23.61 -39.56 -21.28
CA THR A 376 23.30 -39.40 -19.86
C THR A 376 22.32 -38.25 -19.67
N ASN A 377 21.30 -38.49 -18.84
CA ASN A 377 20.22 -37.57 -18.47
C ASN A 377 20.75 -36.20 -18.04
N PHE A 378 20.43 -35.14 -18.80
CA PHE A 378 20.57 -33.75 -18.37
C PHE A 378 19.18 -33.18 -18.12
N GLU A 379 18.67 -33.35 -16.89
CA GLU A 379 17.65 -32.45 -16.34
C GLU A 379 18.33 -31.10 -16.11
N SER A 380 18.03 -30.12 -16.96
CA SER A 380 18.48 -28.74 -16.79
C SER A 380 17.70 -28.08 -15.64
N GLU A 381 18.32 -27.97 -14.47
CA GLU A 381 17.84 -27.09 -13.40
C GLU A 381 18.05 -25.62 -13.81
N VAL A 382 17.00 -25.02 -14.36
CA VAL A 382 16.88 -23.57 -14.47
C VAL A 382 16.59 -23.03 -13.06
N PRO A 383 17.39 -22.11 -12.50
CA PRO A 383 17.14 -21.61 -11.14
C PRO A 383 15.84 -20.81 -11.09
N GLU A 384 14.93 -21.18 -10.18
CA GLU A 384 13.65 -20.49 -9.98
C GLU A 384 13.87 -19.00 -9.59
N PRO A 385 13.07 -18.06 -10.15
CA PRO A 385 13.15 -16.65 -9.78
C PRO A 385 12.73 -16.43 -8.32
N THR A 386 13.56 -15.70 -7.56
CA THR A 386 13.32 -15.42 -6.14
C THR A 386 12.08 -14.53 -5.91
N LYS A 387 11.42 -14.76 -4.77
CA LYS A 387 10.02 -14.41 -4.45
C LYS A 387 9.63 -12.91 -4.33
N THR A 388 10.46 -11.92 -4.66
CA THR A 388 10.17 -10.53 -4.20
C THR A 388 10.16 -9.37 -5.20
N ASP A 389 10.71 -9.47 -6.42
CA ASP A 389 10.79 -8.28 -7.29
C ASP A 389 9.76 -8.32 -8.42
N SER A 390 8.70 -7.51 -8.27
CA SER A 390 7.77 -7.23 -9.37
C SER A 390 8.34 -6.09 -10.23
N PRO A 391 8.73 -6.32 -11.51
CA PRO A 391 9.23 -5.28 -12.42
C PRO A 391 8.17 -4.23 -12.82
N PHE A 392 6.97 -4.25 -12.24
CA PHE A 392 5.89 -3.30 -12.51
C PHE A 392 5.60 -2.49 -11.25
N HIS A 393 6.56 -1.67 -10.86
CA HIS A 393 6.42 -0.72 -9.77
C HIS A 393 5.54 0.46 -10.19
N ALA A 394 4.93 1.09 -9.19
CA ALA A 394 4.09 2.27 -9.34
C ALA A 394 4.86 3.49 -9.92
N SER A 395 6.18 3.41 -10.03
CA SER A 395 7.05 4.38 -10.71
C SER A 395 6.90 4.37 -12.25
N LYS A 396 6.23 3.37 -12.84
CA LYS A 396 5.99 3.29 -14.29
C LYS A 396 4.80 4.11 -14.80
N PHE A 397 4.04 4.78 -13.94
CA PHE A 397 2.98 5.68 -14.39
C PHE A 397 3.59 6.94 -15.00
N GLU A 398 3.22 7.27 -16.25
CA GLU A 398 3.56 8.56 -16.86
C GLU A 398 2.75 9.68 -16.18
N ARG A 399 3.39 10.81 -15.87
CA ARG A 399 2.75 11.92 -15.14
C ARG A 399 1.62 12.52 -15.98
N ASP A 400 0.42 12.47 -15.42
CA ASP A 400 -0.71 13.25 -15.90
C ASP A 400 -0.51 14.71 -15.48
N ARG A 401 -0.43 15.66 -16.43
CA ARG A 401 -0.01 17.06 -16.18
C ARG A 401 -1.03 17.88 -15.38
N GLY A 402 -2.19 17.31 -15.03
CA GLY A 402 -3.34 18.07 -14.51
C GLY A 402 -3.63 17.96 -13.00
N ASN A 403 -3.15 16.93 -12.27
CA ASN A 403 -3.47 16.77 -10.83
C ASN A 403 -2.50 15.82 -10.11
N ALA A 404 -1.51 16.38 -9.39
CA ALA A 404 -0.49 15.60 -8.68
C ALA A 404 -1.06 14.68 -7.58
N ASP A 405 -2.11 15.13 -6.88
CA ASP A 405 -2.74 14.35 -5.80
C ASP A 405 -3.49 13.14 -6.35
N PHE A 406 -4.18 13.30 -7.49
CA PHE A 406 -4.86 12.18 -8.17
C PHE A 406 -3.86 11.14 -8.68
N PHE A 407 -2.69 11.59 -9.13
CA PHE A 407 -1.61 10.71 -9.57
C PHE A 407 -1.00 9.91 -8.40
N ASP A 408 -0.71 10.58 -7.27
CA ASP A 408 -0.22 9.89 -6.08
C ASP A 408 -1.27 8.92 -5.51
N PHE A 409 -2.55 9.31 -5.56
CA PHE A 409 -3.65 8.42 -5.21
C PHE A 409 -3.66 7.15 -6.06
N LYS A 410 -3.56 7.28 -7.38
CA LYS A 410 -3.47 6.16 -8.31
C LYS A 410 -2.31 5.22 -7.99
N ARG A 411 -1.16 5.79 -7.62
CA ARG A 411 0.03 5.05 -7.16
C ARG A 411 -0.26 4.22 -5.90
N LYS A 412 -0.85 4.84 -4.87
CA LYS A 412 -1.25 4.17 -3.62
C LYS A 412 -2.26 3.04 -3.86
N VAL A 413 -3.22 3.26 -4.75
CA VAL A 413 -4.22 2.23 -5.12
C VAL A 413 -3.54 1.03 -5.78
N TYR A 414 -2.60 1.29 -6.69
CA TYR A 414 -1.84 0.26 -7.37
C TYR A 414 -1.01 -0.59 -6.39
N GLU A 415 -0.28 0.05 -5.48
CA GLU A 415 0.52 -0.62 -4.45
C GLU A 415 -0.35 -1.44 -3.50
N ALA A 416 -1.46 -0.87 -3.02
CA ALA A 416 -2.44 -1.59 -2.20
C ALA A 416 -2.99 -2.83 -2.92
N HIS A 417 -3.19 -2.76 -4.23
CA HIS A 417 -3.67 -3.88 -5.04
C HIS A 417 -2.61 -5.00 -5.16
N LEU A 418 -1.33 -4.66 -5.37
CA LEU A 418 -0.22 -5.61 -5.37
C LEU A 418 -0.07 -6.29 -4.01
N ASP A 419 -0.12 -5.51 -2.93
CA ASP A 419 -0.03 -6.02 -1.56
C ASP A 419 -1.15 -6.99 -1.21
N TRP A 420 -2.37 -6.72 -1.68
CA TRP A 420 -3.48 -7.65 -1.55
C TRP A 420 -3.23 -8.97 -2.28
N ALA A 421 -2.65 -8.93 -3.48
CA ALA A 421 -2.33 -10.14 -4.23
C ALA A 421 -1.27 -10.98 -3.50
N ARG A 422 -0.21 -10.33 -2.98
CA ARG A 422 0.85 -10.95 -2.18
C ARG A 422 0.31 -11.59 -0.90
N LYS A 423 -0.43 -10.82 -0.09
CA LYS A 423 -1.04 -11.29 1.17
C LYS A 423 -2.07 -12.39 0.95
N GLY A 424 -2.71 -12.41 -0.22
CA GLY A 424 -3.62 -13.48 -0.64
C GLY A 424 -2.93 -14.79 -1.04
N GLY A 425 -1.60 -14.89 -0.91
CA GLY A 425 -0.83 -16.10 -1.23
C GLY A 425 -0.63 -16.33 -2.72
N LYS A 426 -0.96 -15.36 -3.59
CA LYS A 426 -0.65 -15.48 -5.02
C LYS A 426 0.85 -15.28 -5.22
N LYS A 427 1.48 -16.18 -5.98
CA LYS A 427 2.86 -16.01 -6.43
C LYS A 427 2.90 -15.00 -7.58
N PHE A 428 3.92 -14.14 -7.58
CA PHE A 428 4.25 -13.35 -8.74
C PHE A 428 4.70 -14.30 -9.85
N VAL A 429 4.33 -14.01 -11.10
CA VAL A 429 4.77 -14.79 -12.25
C VAL A 429 5.45 -13.87 -13.25
N ALA A 430 6.64 -14.22 -13.71
CA ALA A 430 7.32 -13.45 -14.75
C ALA A 430 6.59 -13.59 -16.10
N ASP A 431 6.96 -12.76 -17.07
CA ASP A 431 6.48 -12.94 -18.43
C ASP A 431 6.95 -14.29 -18.98
N GLN A 432 6.10 -14.92 -19.79
CA GLN A 432 6.41 -16.22 -20.38
C GLN A 432 7.53 -16.05 -21.42
N PRO A 433 8.53 -16.95 -21.46
CA PRO A 433 9.58 -16.89 -22.47
C PRO A 433 8.97 -16.96 -23.87
N ALA A 434 9.57 -16.26 -24.85
CA ALA A 434 9.01 -16.17 -26.19
C ALA A 434 8.75 -17.56 -26.82
N GLY A 435 9.62 -18.54 -26.57
CA GLY A 435 9.47 -19.92 -27.06
C GLY A 435 8.32 -20.72 -26.44
N SER A 436 7.71 -20.26 -25.34
CA SER A 436 6.53 -20.92 -24.75
C SER A 436 5.20 -20.31 -25.23
N LEU A 437 5.26 -19.32 -26.12
CA LEU A 437 4.11 -18.60 -26.66
C LEU A 437 3.96 -18.85 -28.16
N THR A 438 2.71 -18.86 -28.62
CA THR A 438 2.36 -19.06 -30.04
C THR A 438 1.15 -18.20 -30.38
N ASP A 439 1.17 -17.60 -31.56
CA ASP A 439 0.05 -16.81 -32.06
C ASP A 439 -1.06 -17.70 -32.59
N TRP A 440 -2.29 -17.38 -32.22
CA TRP A 440 -3.46 -18.14 -32.64
C TRP A 440 -3.74 -17.90 -34.13
N LYS A 441 -3.46 -18.92 -34.94
CA LYS A 441 -3.49 -18.80 -36.41
C LYS A 441 -4.90 -18.80 -37.01
N ASN A 442 -5.89 -19.40 -36.35
CA ASN A 442 -7.24 -19.51 -36.92
C ASN A 442 -8.03 -18.21 -36.73
N LYS A 443 -8.11 -17.38 -37.77
CA LYS A 443 -8.80 -16.08 -37.75
C LYS A 443 -10.30 -16.21 -37.47
N GLU A 444 -10.94 -17.32 -37.81
CA GLU A 444 -12.38 -17.52 -37.55
C GLU A 444 -12.72 -17.59 -36.06
N ASP A 445 -11.74 -17.94 -35.23
CA ASP A 445 -11.87 -17.97 -33.78
C ASP A 445 -11.54 -16.62 -33.15
N LEU A 446 -11.13 -15.60 -33.91
CA LEU A 446 -10.70 -14.32 -33.34
C LEU A 446 -11.82 -13.28 -33.41
N THR A 447 -11.95 -12.50 -32.34
CA THR A 447 -12.77 -11.28 -32.37
C THR A 447 -12.25 -10.32 -33.43
N PHE A 448 -13.15 -9.57 -34.07
CA PHE A 448 -12.80 -8.60 -35.10
C PHE A 448 -13.58 -7.30 -34.93
N GLU A 449 -13.01 -6.21 -35.44
CA GLU A 449 -13.70 -4.94 -35.66
C GLU A 449 -13.88 -4.70 -37.16
N ILE A 450 -14.92 -3.95 -37.53
CA ILE A 450 -15.12 -3.54 -38.93
C ILE A 450 -14.56 -2.12 -39.06
N ARG A 451 -13.52 -1.95 -39.86
CA ARG A 451 -13.00 -0.62 -40.23
C ARG A 451 -13.05 -0.47 -41.74
N LYS A 452 -13.73 0.57 -42.22
CA LYS A 452 -13.91 0.85 -43.66
C LYS A 452 -14.40 -0.39 -44.44
N GLY A 453 -15.38 -1.11 -43.89
CA GLY A 453 -15.96 -2.31 -44.50
C GLY A 453 -15.11 -3.60 -44.43
N LYS A 454 -13.88 -3.54 -43.89
CA LYS A 454 -13.00 -4.72 -43.74
C LYS A 454 -12.98 -5.23 -42.29
N LYS A 455 -12.97 -6.55 -42.12
CA LYS A 455 -12.77 -7.20 -40.81
C LYS A 455 -11.30 -7.14 -40.42
N ILE A 456 -11.00 -6.50 -39.30
CA ILE A 456 -9.67 -6.48 -38.69
C ILE A 456 -9.72 -7.37 -37.46
N TYR A 457 -9.04 -8.52 -37.54
CA TYR A 457 -9.01 -9.51 -36.46
C TYR A 457 -8.02 -9.08 -35.39
N LYS A 458 -8.44 -9.17 -34.14
CA LYS A 458 -7.59 -8.90 -32.99
C LYS A 458 -6.65 -10.10 -32.77
N PRO A 459 -5.33 -9.91 -32.83
CA PRO A 459 -4.38 -11.00 -32.60
C PRO A 459 -4.49 -11.50 -31.15
N VAL A 460 -4.35 -12.81 -30.98
CA VAL A 460 -4.33 -13.48 -29.67
C VAL A 460 -3.14 -14.43 -29.63
N THR A 461 -2.31 -14.29 -28.62
CA THR A 461 -1.22 -15.22 -28.31
C THR A 461 -1.69 -16.17 -27.19
N VAL A 462 -1.28 -17.43 -27.23
CA VAL A 462 -1.54 -18.44 -26.18
C VAL A 462 -0.26 -19.15 -25.80
N HIS A 463 -0.24 -19.87 -24.67
CA HIS A 463 0.89 -20.77 -24.38
C HIS A 463 0.83 -21.98 -25.30
N THR A 464 1.98 -22.42 -25.82
CA THR A 464 2.13 -23.61 -26.67
C THR A 464 1.43 -24.86 -26.12
N ARG A 465 1.55 -25.13 -24.82
CA ARG A 465 0.86 -26.25 -24.14
C ARG A 465 -0.67 -26.17 -24.14
N MET A 466 -1.23 -24.97 -24.26
CA MET A 466 -2.69 -24.75 -24.30
C MET A 466 -3.24 -24.79 -25.73
N GLU A 467 -2.39 -24.65 -26.77
CA GLU A 467 -2.84 -24.45 -28.14
C GLU A 467 -3.70 -25.61 -28.65
N GLU A 468 -3.16 -26.83 -28.67
CA GLU A 468 -3.88 -28.01 -29.17
C GLU A 468 -5.13 -28.35 -28.32
N PRO A 469 -5.06 -28.37 -26.96
CA PRO A 469 -6.25 -28.55 -26.15
C PRO A 469 -7.36 -27.52 -26.41
N LEU A 470 -6.99 -26.25 -26.63
CA LEU A 470 -7.95 -25.19 -26.95
C LEU A 470 -8.57 -25.40 -28.33
N ARG A 471 -7.78 -25.84 -29.33
CA ARG A 471 -8.28 -26.17 -30.67
C ARG A 471 -9.31 -27.30 -30.60
N ASN A 472 -8.99 -28.35 -29.86
CA ASN A 472 -9.87 -29.51 -29.68
C ASN A 472 -11.15 -29.14 -28.92
N LEU A 473 -11.05 -28.27 -27.91
CA LEU A 473 -12.21 -27.74 -27.19
C LEU A 473 -13.14 -26.95 -28.13
N LEU A 474 -12.60 -26.02 -28.91
CA LEU A 474 -13.37 -25.18 -29.83
C LEU A 474 -14.01 -26.00 -30.96
N ALA A 475 -13.26 -26.92 -31.55
CA ALA A 475 -13.77 -27.82 -32.59
C ALA A 475 -14.94 -28.66 -32.07
N SER A 476 -14.79 -29.24 -30.88
CA SER A 476 -15.84 -30.03 -30.25
C SER A 476 -17.07 -29.19 -29.89
N ALA A 477 -16.89 -27.98 -29.35
CA ALA A 477 -18.01 -27.09 -29.04
C ALA A 477 -18.79 -26.68 -30.29
N LYS A 478 -18.08 -26.37 -31.39
CA LYS A 478 -18.71 -26.00 -32.67
C LYS A 478 -19.45 -27.19 -33.30
N ALA A 479 -18.88 -28.39 -33.23
CA ALA A 479 -19.52 -29.61 -33.73
C ALA A 479 -20.81 -29.91 -32.96
N ASP A 480 -20.77 -29.86 -31.63
CA ASP A 480 -21.94 -30.11 -30.78
C ASP A 480 -23.03 -29.03 -30.99
N ALA A 481 -22.64 -27.76 -31.13
CA ALA A 481 -23.57 -26.69 -31.45
C ALA A 481 -24.28 -26.92 -32.79
N LYS A 482 -23.52 -27.30 -33.83
CA LYS A 482 -24.07 -27.61 -35.16
C LYS A 482 -25.01 -28.81 -35.11
N ALA A 483 -24.64 -29.87 -34.37
CA ALA A 483 -25.48 -31.06 -34.19
C ALA A 483 -26.79 -30.74 -33.46
N GLU A 484 -26.77 -29.78 -32.54
CA GLU A 484 -27.96 -29.28 -31.84
C GLU A 484 -28.74 -28.20 -32.62
N GLY A 485 -28.36 -27.90 -33.87
CA GLY A 485 -29.01 -26.88 -34.70
C GLY A 485 -28.86 -25.45 -34.15
N ARG A 486 -27.80 -25.18 -33.38
CA ARG A 486 -27.55 -23.88 -32.74
C ARG A 486 -26.75 -22.97 -33.69
N ASP A 487 -27.27 -21.77 -33.93
CA ASP A 487 -26.52 -20.72 -34.64
C ASP A 487 -25.71 -19.89 -33.64
N ILE A 488 -24.44 -20.26 -33.47
CA ILE A 488 -23.49 -19.59 -32.57
C ILE A 488 -22.14 -19.32 -33.25
N ASN A 489 -21.47 -18.26 -32.80
CA ASN A 489 -20.07 -18.02 -33.09
C ASN A 489 -19.29 -17.85 -31.77
N ILE A 490 -18.30 -18.71 -31.59
CA ILE A 490 -17.42 -18.71 -30.44
C ILE A 490 -16.10 -18.07 -30.85
N TYR A 491 -15.66 -17.06 -30.11
CA TYR A 491 -14.42 -16.35 -30.35
C TYR A 491 -13.53 -16.34 -29.10
N ILE A 492 -12.23 -16.34 -29.31
CA ILE A 492 -11.22 -16.05 -28.30
C ILE A 492 -11.04 -14.54 -28.26
N SER A 493 -11.36 -13.94 -27.10
CA SER A 493 -11.23 -12.50 -26.88
C SER A 493 -9.86 -12.12 -26.31
N ASN A 494 -9.31 -12.96 -25.42
CA ASN A 494 -8.00 -12.76 -24.78
C ASN A 494 -7.34 -14.10 -24.47
N GLY A 495 -6.03 -14.20 -24.69
CA GLY A 495 -5.18 -15.33 -24.31
C GLY A 495 -4.09 -14.90 -23.33
N TYR A 496 -2.83 -15.18 -23.66
CA TYR A 496 -1.66 -14.68 -22.93
C TYR A 496 -1.66 -13.15 -22.87
N ARG A 497 -1.28 -12.62 -21.71
CA ARG A 497 -1.07 -11.19 -21.51
C ARG A 497 0.13 -10.97 -20.60
N SER A 498 1.18 -10.35 -21.13
CA SER A 498 2.33 -9.95 -20.33
C SER A 498 1.92 -9.04 -19.16
N ALA A 499 2.74 -9.03 -18.14
CA ALA A 499 2.63 -8.15 -16.99
C ALA A 499 2.60 -6.67 -17.41
N THR A 500 3.37 -6.31 -18.44
CA THR A 500 3.34 -4.97 -19.06
C THR A 500 1.98 -4.65 -19.63
N THR A 501 1.40 -5.57 -20.42
CA THR A 501 0.08 -5.36 -21.01
C THR A 501 -1.02 -5.35 -19.94
N GLN A 502 -0.89 -6.16 -18.89
CA GLN A 502 -1.78 -6.14 -17.73
C GLN A 502 -1.68 -4.82 -16.97
N PHE A 503 -0.48 -4.26 -16.82
CA PHE A 503 -0.25 -2.95 -16.22
C PHE A 503 -0.89 -1.84 -17.04
N ARG A 504 -0.67 -1.79 -18.35
CA ARG A 504 -1.32 -0.82 -19.25
C ARG A 504 -2.85 -0.94 -19.19
N ALA A 505 -3.38 -2.15 -19.15
CA ALA A 505 -4.82 -2.37 -19.01
C ALA A 505 -5.35 -1.86 -17.65
N TRP A 506 -4.60 -2.06 -16.57
CA TRP A 506 -4.93 -1.52 -15.25
C TRP A 506 -4.93 0.01 -15.28
N ASP A 507 -3.89 0.58 -15.88
CA ASP A 507 -3.65 2.01 -15.97
C ASP A 507 -4.75 2.74 -16.76
N ASN A 508 -5.02 2.26 -17.98
CA ASN A 508 -6.04 2.82 -18.87
C ASN A 508 -7.45 2.72 -18.30
N ASN A 509 -7.74 1.70 -17.49
CA ASN A 509 -9.05 1.55 -16.85
C ASN A 509 -9.14 2.22 -15.47
N PHE A 510 -8.06 2.80 -14.94
CA PHE A 510 -8.04 3.35 -13.59
C PHE A 510 -9.14 4.39 -13.39
N LYS A 511 -9.23 5.39 -14.30
CA LYS A 511 -10.24 6.45 -14.20
C LYS A 511 -11.66 5.90 -14.23
N LYS A 512 -11.93 4.95 -15.13
CA LYS A 512 -13.22 4.25 -15.20
C LYS A 512 -13.57 3.54 -13.89
N TYR A 513 -12.60 2.92 -13.22
CA TYR A 513 -12.84 2.26 -11.93
C TYR A 513 -12.99 3.26 -10.79
N TYR A 514 -12.24 4.37 -10.81
CA TYR A 514 -12.41 5.47 -9.87
C TYR A 514 -13.84 6.02 -9.92
N ASP A 515 -14.31 6.40 -11.10
CA ASP A 515 -15.65 6.96 -11.31
C ASP A 515 -16.76 5.98 -10.88
N ARG A 516 -16.57 4.68 -11.17
CA ARG A 516 -17.48 3.64 -10.69
C ARG A 516 -17.44 3.46 -9.18
N ALA A 517 -16.26 3.51 -8.55
CA ALA A 517 -16.16 3.36 -7.10
C ALA A 517 -16.84 4.50 -6.33
N LEU A 518 -16.90 5.71 -6.89
CA LEU A 518 -17.66 6.83 -6.31
C LEU A 518 -19.14 6.49 -6.14
N SER A 519 -19.74 5.78 -7.10
CA SER A 519 -21.17 5.44 -7.09
C SER A 519 -21.46 4.04 -6.52
N GLU A 520 -20.58 3.07 -6.74
CA GLU A 520 -20.81 1.65 -6.41
C GLU A 520 -20.18 1.21 -5.09
N ALA A 521 -19.13 1.91 -4.61
CA ALA A 521 -18.31 1.48 -3.47
C ALA A 521 -18.24 2.51 -2.33
N GLY A 522 -18.93 3.65 -2.46
CA GLY A 522 -18.95 4.70 -1.44
C GLY A 522 -17.65 5.48 -1.32
N LEU A 523 -16.80 5.49 -2.36
CA LEU A 523 -15.61 6.32 -2.40
C LEU A 523 -16.01 7.80 -2.44
N ALA A 524 -15.47 8.63 -1.55
CA ALA A 524 -15.75 10.07 -1.56
C ALA A 524 -14.96 10.77 -2.67
N LYS A 525 -15.62 11.65 -3.43
CA LYS A 525 -14.95 12.45 -4.47
C LYS A 525 -13.91 13.37 -3.84
N GLY A 526 -12.69 13.35 -4.35
CA GLY A 526 -11.56 14.11 -3.80
C GLY A 526 -10.89 13.50 -2.56
N ASP A 527 -11.36 12.36 -2.06
CA ASP A 527 -10.65 11.63 -1.00
C ASP A 527 -9.53 10.78 -1.60
N TYR A 528 -8.30 11.22 -1.33
CA TYR A 528 -7.05 10.59 -1.79
C TYR A 528 -6.25 9.96 -0.64
N SER A 529 -6.91 9.68 0.48
CA SER A 529 -6.29 9.04 1.65
C SER A 529 -5.87 7.59 1.37
N ASN A 530 -5.03 7.03 2.25
CA ASN A 530 -4.64 5.62 2.19
C ASN A 530 -5.85 4.67 2.34
N SER A 531 -6.87 5.08 3.10
CA SER A 531 -8.12 4.32 3.26
C SER A 531 -8.93 4.29 1.97
N ALA A 532 -9.06 5.45 1.30
CA ALA A 532 -9.66 5.55 -0.03
C ALA A 532 -8.90 4.70 -1.06
N ALA A 533 -7.56 4.69 -0.98
CA ALA A 533 -6.73 3.91 -1.89
C ALA A 533 -6.93 2.40 -1.69
N ALA A 534 -7.00 1.96 -0.43
CA ALA A 534 -7.31 0.57 -0.09
C ALA A 534 -8.71 0.13 -0.54
N LEU A 535 -9.72 1.00 -0.38
CA LEU A 535 -11.09 0.75 -0.82
C LEU A 535 -11.18 0.62 -2.34
N LEU A 536 -10.53 1.52 -3.09
CA LEU A 536 -10.51 1.44 -4.55
C LEU A 536 -9.69 0.23 -5.03
N ALA A 537 -8.59 -0.12 -4.37
CA ALA A 537 -7.85 -1.34 -4.68
C ALA A 537 -8.69 -2.60 -4.48
N GLU A 538 -9.47 -2.66 -3.39
CA GLU A 538 -10.46 -3.70 -3.15
C GLU A 538 -11.59 -3.69 -4.20
N PHE A 539 -11.99 -2.53 -4.68
CA PHE A 539 -12.94 -2.44 -5.77
C PHE A 539 -12.36 -2.98 -7.08
N ILE A 540 -11.13 -2.61 -7.45
CA ILE A 540 -10.48 -3.01 -8.72
C ILE A 540 -10.15 -4.51 -8.73
N ARG A 541 -9.64 -5.09 -7.63
CA ARG A 541 -9.25 -6.53 -7.58
C ARG A 541 -10.39 -7.49 -7.90
N ALA A 542 -11.64 -7.04 -7.75
CA ALA A 542 -12.83 -7.83 -8.06
C ALA A 542 -13.16 -7.85 -9.57
N LYS A 543 -12.51 -7.00 -10.37
CA LYS A 543 -12.74 -6.84 -11.83
C LYS A 543 -11.50 -7.07 -12.68
N LEU A 544 -10.30 -6.87 -12.13
CA LEU A 544 -9.05 -6.97 -12.88
C LEU A 544 -7.95 -7.50 -11.97
N GLY A 545 -7.21 -8.51 -12.44
CA GLY A 545 -6.05 -9.04 -11.73
C GLY A 545 -4.93 -8.00 -11.63
N ALA A 546 -4.20 -7.99 -10.50
CA ALA A 546 -3.01 -7.17 -10.37
C ALA A 546 -1.94 -7.61 -11.40
N PRO A 547 -1.22 -6.67 -12.05
CA PRO A 547 -0.06 -7.01 -12.89
C PRO A 547 0.94 -7.84 -12.09
N GLY A 548 1.46 -8.93 -12.66
CA GLY A 548 2.25 -9.90 -11.89
C GLY A 548 1.47 -11.11 -11.39
N TYR A 549 0.14 -11.02 -11.29
CA TYR A 549 -0.70 -11.97 -10.54
C TYR A 549 -1.96 -12.42 -11.30
N SER A 550 -2.00 -12.17 -12.62
CA SER A 550 -3.08 -12.58 -13.52
C SER A 550 -2.82 -13.99 -14.08
N ASN A 551 -3.87 -14.80 -14.24
CA ASN A 551 -3.74 -16.10 -14.90
C ASN A 551 -3.46 -15.99 -16.39
N HIS A 552 -3.88 -14.90 -17.05
CA HIS A 552 -3.50 -14.62 -18.45
C HIS A 552 -1.99 -14.44 -18.58
N GLN A 553 -1.33 -13.93 -17.55
CA GLN A 553 0.12 -13.76 -17.52
C GLN A 553 0.87 -15.07 -17.29
N HIS A 554 0.23 -16.05 -16.66
CA HIS A 554 0.77 -17.41 -16.59
C HIS A 554 0.65 -18.16 -17.93
N GLY A 555 0.02 -17.57 -18.95
CA GLY A 555 -0.25 -18.23 -20.23
C GLY A 555 -1.31 -19.33 -20.17
N ARG A 556 -1.98 -19.51 -19.02
CA ARG A 556 -2.93 -20.60 -18.78
C ARG A 556 -4.41 -20.21 -18.86
N ALA A 557 -4.72 -18.93 -19.10
CA ALA A 557 -6.10 -18.47 -19.14
C ALA A 557 -6.53 -18.00 -20.53
N VAL A 558 -7.80 -18.25 -20.84
CA VAL A 558 -8.47 -17.81 -22.06
C VAL A 558 -9.82 -17.19 -21.71
N ASP A 559 -10.15 -16.07 -22.35
CA ASP A 559 -11.47 -15.45 -22.29
C ASP A 559 -12.21 -15.67 -23.60
N PHE A 560 -13.47 -16.11 -23.51
CA PHE A 560 -14.34 -16.28 -24.66
C PHE A 560 -15.31 -15.12 -24.87
N PHE A 561 -15.54 -14.76 -26.13
CA PHE A 561 -16.62 -13.91 -26.60
C PHE A 561 -17.58 -14.76 -27.43
N LEU A 562 -18.89 -14.52 -27.29
CA LEU A 562 -19.92 -15.34 -27.94
C LEU A 562 -20.92 -14.46 -28.68
N LEU A 563 -21.28 -14.87 -29.89
CA LEU A 563 -22.51 -14.47 -30.56
C LEU A 563 -23.45 -15.68 -30.59
N GLU A 564 -24.68 -15.53 -30.10
CA GLU A 564 -25.67 -16.62 -30.10
C GLU A 564 -27.00 -16.08 -30.62
N TRP A 565 -27.66 -16.83 -31.51
CA TRP A 565 -28.96 -16.44 -32.05
C TRP A 565 -30.02 -16.35 -30.96
N ASN A 566 -30.69 -15.20 -30.87
CA ASN A 566 -31.81 -15.00 -29.97
C ASN A 566 -33.13 -14.97 -30.78
N PRO A 567 -33.96 -16.03 -30.72
CA PRO A 567 -35.19 -16.10 -31.50
C PRO A 567 -36.21 -15.03 -31.10
N GLN A 568 -36.23 -14.59 -29.84
CA GLN A 568 -37.14 -13.53 -29.38
C GLN A 568 -36.80 -12.16 -29.99
N LYS A 569 -35.51 -11.94 -30.32
CA LYS A 569 -35.03 -10.67 -30.90
C LYS A 569 -34.83 -10.75 -32.41
N GLY A 570 -34.99 -11.92 -33.03
CA GLY A 570 -34.74 -12.16 -34.45
C GLY A 570 -33.32 -11.81 -34.90
N LYS A 571 -32.32 -11.88 -34.01
CA LYS A 571 -30.92 -11.54 -34.31
C LYS A 571 -29.93 -12.23 -33.38
N LYS A 572 -28.66 -12.28 -33.78
CA LYS A 572 -27.55 -12.68 -32.90
C LYS A 572 -27.35 -11.67 -31.78
N GLU A 573 -27.21 -12.17 -30.56
CA GLU A 573 -26.90 -11.41 -29.37
C GLU A 573 -25.44 -11.59 -28.99
N ALA A 574 -24.78 -10.49 -28.63
CA ALA A 574 -23.39 -10.50 -28.19
C ALA A 574 -23.29 -10.68 -26.67
N PHE A 575 -22.36 -11.54 -26.27
CA PHE A 575 -22.03 -11.85 -24.89
C PHE A 575 -20.56 -11.51 -24.63
N GLU A 576 -20.34 -10.27 -24.20
CA GLU A 576 -19.02 -9.66 -24.00
C GLU A 576 -18.31 -10.15 -22.74
N VAL A 577 -16.98 -10.01 -22.74
CA VAL A 577 -16.08 -10.18 -21.58
C VAL A 577 -16.25 -8.99 -20.62
N SER A 578 -17.37 -8.97 -19.87
CA SER A 578 -17.79 -7.80 -19.10
C SER A 578 -18.28 -8.15 -17.69
N THR A 579 -17.63 -7.53 -16.69
CA THR A 579 -17.87 -7.74 -15.25
C THR A 579 -19.16 -7.11 -14.71
N LYS A 580 -20.03 -6.57 -15.56
CA LYS A 580 -21.37 -6.10 -15.15
C LYS A 580 -22.19 -7.31 -14.67
N SER A 581 -22.83 -7.21 -13.51
CA SER A 581 -23.59 -8.32 -12.92
C SER A 581 -24.64 -8.90 -13.86
N ALA A 582 -25.42 -8.04 -14.53
CA ALA A 582 -26.41 -8.47 -15.53
C ALA A 582 -25.78 -9.24 -16.71
N ASN A 583 -24.58 -8.85 -17.13
CA ASN A 583 -23.86 -9.57 -18.19
C ASN A 583 -23.35 -10.93 -17.69
N VAL A 584 -22.81 -11.01 -16.47
CA VAL A 584 -22.40 -12.27 -15.85
C VAL A 584 -23.56 -13.25 -15.75
N SER A 585 -24.73 -12.79 -15.29
CA SER A 585 -25.94 -13.64 -15.21
C SER A 585 -26.39 -14.10 -16.60
N ARG A 586 -26.42 -13.20 -17.60
CA ARG A 586 -26.76 -13.55 -18.99
C ARG A 586 -25.79 -14.57 -19.58
N TRP A 587 -24.48 -14.40 -19.39
CA TRP A 587 -23.46 -15.30 -19.92
C TRP A 587 -23.61 -16.72 -19.36
N ARG A 588 -23.93 -16.85 -18.06
CA ARG A 588 -24.19 -18.16 -17.41
C ARG A 588 -25.43 -18.90 -17.94
N LYS A 589 -26.31 -18.21 -18.68
CA LYS A 589 -27.49 -18.80 -19.32
C LYS A 589 -27.22 -19.28 -20.74
N THR A 590 -26.10 -18.87 -21.34
CA THR A 590 -25.76 -19.25 -22.72
C THR A 590 -25.61 -20.76 -22.86
N TRP A 591 -25.87 -21.25 -24.07
CA TRP A 591 -25.62 -22.64 -24.39
C TRP A 591 -24.13 -22.99 -24.17
N PHE A 592 -23.24 -22.12 -24.64
CA PHE A 592 -21.80 -22.37 -24.61
C PHE A 592 -21.24 -22.48 -23.18
N TRP A 593 -21.71 -21.65 -22.24
CA TRP A 593 -21.34 -21.82 -20.82
C TRP A 593 -21.73 -23.19 -20.27
N ASN A 594 -22.95 -23.64 -20.56
CA ASN A 594 -23.44 -24.93 -20.10
C ASN A 594 -22.63 -26.08 -20.71
N TRP A 595 -22.31 -25.95 -21.99
CA TRP A 595 -21.45 -26.89 -22.69
C TRP A 595 -20.05 -26.94 -22.05
N LEU A 596 -19.43 -25.79 -21.76
CA LEU A 596 -18.12 -25.74 -21.12
C LEU A 596 -18.12 -26.37 -19.72
N VAL A 597 -19.13 -26.08 -18.88
CA VAL A 597 -19.24 -26.67 -17.53
C VAL A 597 -19.31 -28.20 -17.59
N LYS A 598 -19.95 -28.76 -18.63
CA LYS A 598 -20.09 -30.21 -18.83
C LYS A 598 -18.83 -30.84 -19.45
N ASN A 599 -18.20 -30.16 -20.42
CA ASN A 599 -17.24 -30.79 -21.33
C ASN A 599 -15.80 -30.27 -21.19
N ALA A 600 -15.58 -29.01 -20.79
CA ALA A 600 -14.26 -28.37 -20.86
C ALA A 600 -13.17 -29.10 -20.05
N ALA A 601 -13.56 -29.78 -18.96
CA ALA A 601 -12.65 -30.54 -18.11
C ALA A 601 -11.93 -31.67 -18.86
N ARG A 602 -12.55 -32.31 -19.87
CA ARG A 602 -11.91 -33.38 -20.67
C ARG A 602 -10.79 -32.84 -21.56
N PHE A 603 -10.79 -31.54 -21.83
CA PHE A 603 -9.74 -30.83 -22.56
C PHE A 603 -8.75 -30.14 -21.60
N GLY A 604 -8.86 -30.36 -20.29
CA GLY A 604 -7.97 -29.76 -19.28
C GLY A 604 -8.34 -28.34 -18.86
N PHE A 605 -9.52 -27.84 -19.25
CA PHE A 605 -9.97 -26.49 -18.91
C PHE A 605 -10.95 -26.46 -17.73
N CYS A 606 -10.81 -25.44 -16.89
CA CYS A 606 -11.50 -25.35 -15.61
C CYS A 606 -12.12 -23.96 -15.43
N PRO A 607 -13.34 -23.87 -14.88
CA PRO A 607 -14.05 -22.60 -14.80
C PRO A 607 -13.43 -21.68 -13.75
N TYR A 608 -13.51 -20.37 -13.99
CA TYR A 608 -13.30 -19.36 -12.96
C TYR A 608 -14.63 -18.89 -12.37
N ASP A 609 -14.82 -19.11 -11.07
CA ASP A 609 -16.11 -18.96 -10.37
C ASP A 609 -16.79 -17.58 -10.57
N LYS A 610 -16.03 -16.52 -10.83
CA LYS A 610 -16.54 -15.14 -10.92
C LYS A 610 -16.86 -14.70 -12.34
N GLU A 611 -16.10 -15.16 -13.33
CA GLU A 611 -16.15 -14.66 -14.70
C GLU A 611 -16.44 -15.83 -15.65
N PRO A 612 -17.68 -15.93 -16.16
CA PRO A 612 -18.11 -17.12 -16.89
C PRO A 612 -17.43 -17.30 -18.26
N TRP A 613 -16.90 -16.21 -18.84
CA TRP A 613 -16.06 -16.29 -20.04
C TRP A 613 -14.63 -16.79 -19.77
N HIS A 614 -14.15 -16.77 -18.52
CA HIS A 614 -12.75 -17.01 -18.17
C HIS A 614 -12.49 -18.47 -17.77
N TRP A 615 -11.62 -19.13 -18.52
CA TRP A 615 -11.29 -20.55 -18.35
C TRP A 615 -9.79 -20.75 -18.23
N GLU A 616 -9.38 -21.62 -17.31
CA GLU A 616 -7.98 -21.90 -16.99
C GLU A 616 -7.59 -23.32 -17.43
N TYR A 617 -6.45 -23.49 -18.12
CA TYR A 617 -5.87 -24.78 -18.49
C TYR A 617 -4.97 -25.33 -17.37
N TRP A 618 -5.18 -26.59 -16.97
CA TRP A 618 -4.53 -27.23 -15.81
C TRP A 618 -4.02 -28.65 -16.04
N LYS A 619 -4.11 -29.20 -17.26
CA LYS A 619 -3.80 -30.62 -17.53
C LYS A 619 -2.35 -31.02 -17.20
N ASP A 620 -1.39 -30.14 -17.44
CA ASP A 620 0.05 -30.43 -17.29
C ASP A 620 0.62 -29.99 -15.92
N ILE A 621 -0.27 -29.67 -14.96
CA ILE A 621 0.09 -29.23 -13.60
C ILE A 621 -0.65 -30.15 -12.63
N ASP A 622 -0.18 -31.39 -12.52
CA ASP A 622 -0.84 -32.48 -11.78
C ASP A 622 -0.67 -32.29 -10.27
N PRO A 623 -1.65 -31.61 -9.62
CA PRO A 623 -2.87 -32.24 -9.09
C PRO A 623 -4.16 -31.52 -9.55
N GLY A 624 -4.13 -30.90 -10.74
CA GLY A 624 -5.17 -30.00 -11.24
C GLY A 624 -6.51 -30.68 -11.61
N LEU A 625 -6.50 -31.91 -12.11
CA LEU A 625 -7.70 -32.53 -12.70
C LEU A 625 -8.82 -32.75 -11.66
N GLU A 626 -8.48 -33.22 -10.45
CA GLU A 626 -9.43 -33.32 -9.34
C GLU A 626 -10.01 -31.96 -8.94
N ARG A 627 -9.15 -30.93 -8.88
CA ARG A 627 -9.56 -29.56 -8.55
C ARG A 627 -10.51 -29.02 -9.62
N CYS A 628 -10.30 -29.39 -10.89
CA CYS A 628 -11.16 -29.01 -12.00
C CYS A 628 -12.52 -29.70 -11.95
N VAL A 629 -12.56 -31.01 -11.68
CA VAL A 629 -13.81 -31.74 -11.46
C VAL A 629 -14.58 -31.16 -10.27
N LYS A 630 -13.90 -30.85 -9.15
CA LYS A 630 -14.50 -30.19 -7.98
C LYS A 630 -15.06 -28.80 -8.31
N LYS A 631 -14.34 -27.98 -9.08
CA LYS A 631 -14.79 -26.65 -9.54
C LYS A 631 -16.00 -26.76 -10.47
N SER A 632 -16.01 -27.67 -11.44
CA SER A 632 -17.14 -27.88 -12.36
C SER A 632 -18.39 -28.38 -11.62
N LYS A 633 -18.24 -29.32 -10.67
CA LYS A 633 -19.35 -29.76 -9.80
C LYS A 633 -19.93 -28.59 -8.98
N LYS A 634 -19.07 -27.74 -8.40
CA LYS A 634 -19.48 -26.56 -7.66
C LYS A 634 -20.20 -25.52 -8.54
N ALA A 635 -19.72 -25.31 -9.77
CA ALA A 635 -20.37 -24.43 -10.74
C ALA A 635 -21.76 -24.94 -11.12
N LYS A 636 -21.93 -26.27 -11.28
CA LYS A 636 -23.23 -26.92 -11.51
C LYS A 636 -24.21 -26.68 -10.34
N VAL A 637 -23.79 -26.95 -9.10
CA VAL A 637 -24.62 -26.71 -7.90
C VAL A 637 -24.96 -25.23 -7.72
N LYS A 638 -24.03 -24.33 -8.05
CA LYS A 638 -24.26 -22.89 -8.00
C LYS A 638 -25.32 -22.45 -9.02
N LYS A 639 -25.30 -23.02 -10.22
CA LYS A 639 -26.33 -22.76 -11.25
C LYS A 639 -27.71 -23.23 -10.81
N GLU A 640 -27.82 -24.43 -10.24
CA GLU A 640 -29.09 -24.94 -9.70
C GLU A 640 -29.66 -23.99 -8.64
N LYS A 641 -28.81 -23.48 -7.72
CA LYS A 641 -29.22 -22.46 -6.75
C LYS A 641 -29.55 -21.09 -7.34
N GLU A 642 -28.81 -20.64 -8.35
CA GLU A 642 -29.06 -19.35 -9.02
C GLU A 642 -30.37 -19.39 -9.82
N LEU A 643 -30.72 -20.53 -10.43
CA LEU A 643 -32.00 -20.73 -11.09
C LEU A 643 -33.16 -20.75 -10.09
N ASP A 644 -32.99 -21.41 -8.94
CA ASP A 644 -33.96 -21.37 -7.83
C ASP A 644 -34.11 -19.94 -7.26
N GLU A 645 -33.01 -19.20 -7.14
CA GLU A 645 -33.04 -17.80 -6.70
C GLU A 645 -33.71 -16.88 -7.73
N GLU A 646 -33.46 -17.07 -9.03
CA GLU A 646 -34.01 -16.20 -10.07
C GLU A 646 -35.50 -16.45 -10.32
N PHE A 647 -35.95 -17.71 -10.19
CA PHE A 647 -37.38 -18.03 -10.11
C PHE A 647 -38.03 -17.30 -8.93
N PHE A 648 -37.39 -17.35 -7.75
CA PHE A 648 -37.85 -16.64 -6.56
C PHE A 648 -37.85 -15.10 -6.73
N TRP A 649 -36.84 -14.52 -7.39
CA TRP A 649 -36.79 -13.07 -7.65
C TRP A 649 -37.79 -12.61 -8.71
N GLY A 650 -38.07 -13.42 -9.74
CA GLY A 650 -39.06 -13.11 -10.78
C GLY A 650 -40.49 -13.06 -10.24
N GLU A 651 -40.86 -14.01 -9.38
CA GLU A 651 -42.15 -13.96 -8.67
C GLU A 651 -42.21 -12.77 -7.70
N MET A 652 -41.11 -12.48 -7.01
CA MET A 652 -41.03 -11.35 -6.09
C MET A 652 -41.07 -9.98 -6.75
N GLU A 653 -40.45 -9.76 -7.92
CA GLU A 653 -40.52 -8.47 -8.63
C GLU A 653 -41.96 -8.15 -9.06
N MET A 654 -42.73 -9.18 -9.44
CA MET A 654 -44.18 -9.05 -9.68
C MET A 654 -44.95 -8.72 -8.39
N GLU A 655 -44.69 -9.40 -7.28
CA GLU A 655 -45.33 -9.06 -6.00
C GLU A 655 -44.93 -7.67 -5.49
N THR A 656 -43.70 -7.26 -5.75
CA THR A 656 -43.15 -5.96 -5.37
C THR A 656 -43.76 -4.82 -6.19
N ALA A 657 -43.95 -5.01 -7.50
CA ALA A 657 -44.68 -4.07 -8.34
C ALA A 657 -46.14 -3.91 -7.85
N LYS A 658 -46.77 -5.03 -7.44
CA LYS A 658 -48.11 -5.01 -6.83
C LYS A 658 -48.13 -4.28 -5.49
N ALA A 659 -47.13 -4.47 -4.62
CA ALA A 659 -47.04 -3.80 -3.32
C ALA A 659 -46.77 -2.28 -3.44
N ASN A 660 -45.87 -1.88 -4.35
CA ASN A 660 -45.56 -0.47 -4.59
C ASN A 660 -46.76 0.29 -5.18
N SER A 661 -47.59 -0.37 -6.00
CA SER A 661 -48.83 0.22 -6.52
C SER A 661 -49.90 0.45 -5.45
N ARG A 662 -49.88 -0.31 -4.35
CA ARG A 662 -50.91 -0.24 -3.28
C ARG A 662 -50.64 0.83 -2.23
N ASN A 663 -49.37 1.09 -1.88
CA ASN A 663 -49.04 1.92 -0.71
C ASN A 663 -48.26 3.22 -1.04
N ASN A 664 -48.03 3.55 -2.32
CA ASN A 664 -47.32 4.76 -2.76
C ASN A 664 -45.96 4.98 -2.06
N ILE A 665 -45.22 3.89 -1.82
CA ILE A 665 -43.96 3.90 -1.07
C ILE A 665 -42.79 4.15 -2.03
N SER A 666 -42.13 5.31 -1.89
CA SER A 666 -40.88 5.64 -2.58
C SER A 666 -39.67 5.01 -1.85
N CYS A 667 -39.44 3.70 -2.02
CA CYS A 667 -38.18 3.07 -1.60
C CYS A 667 -37.54 2.24 -2.73
N ASP A 668 -36.24 2.42 -2.96
CA ASP A 668 -35.47 1.71 -3.99
C ASP A 668 -35.07 0.31 -3.51
N LEU A 669 -35.93 -0.66 -3.76
CA LEU A 669 -35.77 -2.04 -3.29
C LEU A 669 -34.58 -2.78 -3.92
N LYS A 670 -34.05 -2.29 -5.04
CA LYS A 670 -32.82 -2.82 -5.67
C LYS A 670 -31.59 -2.66 -4.77
N ARG A 671 -31.68 -1.81 -3.74
CA ARG A 671 -30.63 -1.65 -2.73
C ARG A 671 -30.57 -2.78 -1.71
N ILE A 672 -31.61 -3.59 -1.59
CA ILE A 672 -31.65 -4.74 -0.69
C ILE A 672 -30.88 -5.90 -1.32
N LYS A 673 -29.76 -6.27 -0.71
CA LYS A 673 -28.85 -7.33 -1.16
C LYS A 673 -28.94 -8.52 -0.21
N ARG A 674 -29.11 -9.72 -0.77
CA ARG A 674 -29.00 -10.98 -0.02
C ARG A 674 -27.56 -11.18 0.45
N THR A 675 -27.40 -11.61 1.70
CA THR A 675 -26.13 -12.07 2.25
C THR A 675 -26.26 -13.51 2.75
N ARG A 676 -25.15 -14.11 3.15
CA ARG A 676 -25.13 -15.50 3.65
C ARG A 676 -26.07 -15.72 4.86
N LYS A 677 -26.36 -14.68 5.63
CA LYS A 677 -27.09 -14.79 6.91
C LYS A 677 -28.40 -13.99 6.97
N GLY A 678 -28.73 -13.22 5.92
CA GLY A 678 -29.87 -12.30 5.90
C GLY A 678 -29.81 -11.34 4.70
N TYR A 679 -30.15 -10.08 4.91
CA TYR A 679 -30.22 -9.02 3.91
C TYR A 679 -29.65 -7.71 4.43
N SER A 680 -29.08 -6.90 3.53
CA SER A 680 -28.65 -5.53 3.83
C SER A 680 -29.03 -4.54 2.76
N ALA A 681 -29.18 -3.29 3.19
CA ALA A 681 -29.44 -2.18 2.31
C ALA A 681 -28.93 -0.89 2.95
N TYR A 682 -28.47 0.04 2.12
CA TYR A 682 -27.93 1.33 2.54
C TYR A 682 -28.48 2.41 1.60
N GLY A 683 -28.96 3.54 2.13
CA GLY A 683 -29.51 4.61 1.29
C GLY A 683 -30.08 5.81 2.04
N GLY A 684 -30.90 6.59 1.32
CA GLY A 684 -31.52 7.82 1.84
C GLY A 684 -30.67 9.09 1.75
N GLY A 685 -29.51 9.03 1.09
CA GLY A 685 -28.58 10.17 0.99
C GLY A 685 -27.80 10.40 2.29
N ARG A 686 -27.02 11.50 2.33
CA ARG A 686 -26.27 11.88 3.54
C ARG A 686 -27.20 12.35 4.65
N LEU A 687 -26.92 11.93 5.88
CA LEU A 687 -27.73 12.27 7.05
C LEU A 687 -27.75 13.77 7.34
N ASP A 688 -26.58 14.43 7.32
CA ASP A 688 -26.45 15.86 7.60
C ASP A 688 -27.37 16.72 6.72
N SER A 689 -27.43 16.38 5.43
CA SER A 689 -28.22 17.05 4.42
C SER A 689 -29.71 16.88 4.70
N LYS A 690 -30.12 15.66 5.09
CA LYS A 690 -31.50 15.36 5.47
C LYS A 690 -31.92 16.07 6.76
N LEU A 691 -31.06 16.08 7.78
CA LEU A 691 -31.34 16.76 9.05
C LEU A 691 -31.40 18.29 8.90
N LYS A 692 -30.51 18.88 8.09
CA LYS A 692 -30.55 20.31 7.76
C LYS A 692 -31.87 20.68 7.06
N LYS A 693 -32.32 19.85 6.11
CA LYS A 693 -33.62 20.01 5.44
C LYS A 693 -34.78 19.98 6.45
N LEU A 694 -34.85 18.95 7.30
CA LEU A 694 -35.91 18.82 8.31
C LEU A 694 -35.92 19.99 9.30
N ARG A 695 -34.74 20.52 9.64
CA ARG A 695 -34.61 21.73 10.47
C ARG A 695 -35.10 22.98 9.76
N SER A 696 -34.72 23.20 8.49
CA SER A 696 -35.18 24.37 7.72
C SER A 696 -36.70 24.34 7.48
N GLU A 697 -37.31 23.16 7.46
CA GLU A 697 -38.76 22.99 7.38
C GLU A 697 -39.47 23.13 8.73
N GLY A 698 -38.75 23.41 9.83
CA GLY A 698 -39.31 23.53 11.17
C GLY A 698 -39.79 22.20 11.79
N LYS A 699 -39.54 21.06 11.13
CA LYS A 699 -39.98 19.73 11.59
C LYS A 699 -39.09 19.15 12.70
N LEU A 700 -37.85 19.61 12.81
CA LEU A 700 -36.88 19.14 13.80
C LEU A 700 -36.05 20.29 14.37
N ALA A 701 -36.21 20.57 15.66
CA ALA A 701 -35.35 21.49 16.40
C ALA A 701 -34.03 20.80 16.77
N ILE A 702 -32.94 21.15 16.08
CA ILE A 702 -31.61 20.57 16.29
C ILE A 702 -30.49 21.56 15.95
N THR A 703 -29.43 21.59 16.73
CA THR A 703 -28.27 22.49 16.54
C THR A 703 -27.30 21.94 15.48
N ASP A 704 -26.43 22.80 14.93
CA ASP A 704 -25.38 22.35 13.99
C ASP A 704 -24.43 21.32 14.62
N ASN A 705 -24.13 21.48 15.91
CA ASN A 705 -23.28 20.54 16.65
C ASN A 705 -23.94 19.17 16.78
N GLU A 706 -25.26 19.11 16.97
CA GLU A 706 -26.01 17.86 17.03
C GLU A 706 -26.13 17.21 15.64
N ILE A 707 -26.33 17.99 14.57
CA ILE A 707 -26.30 17.46 13.19
C ILE A 707 -24.93 16.83 12.89
N LEU A 708 -23.84 17.53 13.23
CA LEU A 708 -22.49 17.02 13.04
C LEU A 708 -22.28 15.73 13.84
N LEU A 709 -22.71 15.70 15.10
CA LEU A 709 -22.64 14.52 15.96
C LEU A 709 -23.37 13.31 15.37
N LEU A 710 -24.63 13.49 14.95
CA LEU A 710 -25.42 12.42 14.34
C LEU A 710 -24.77 11.94 13.04
N GLN A 711 -24.19 12.85 12.26
CA GLN A 711 -23.47 12.50 11.03
C GLN A 711 -22.18 11.70 11.29
N GLU A 712 -21.43 12.02 12.34
CA GLU A 712 -20.25 11.25 12.75
C GLU A 712 -20.65 9.84 13.20
N LEU A 713 -21.73 9.70 13.98
CA LEU A 713 -22.28 8.40 14.36
C LEU A 713 -22.70 7.58 13.12
N ALA A 714 -23.42 8.23 12.21
CA ALA A 714 -23.84 7.62 10.95
C ALA A 714 -22.65 7.15 10.10
N ARG A 715 -21.53 7.87 10.11
CA ARG A 715 -20.31 7.45 9.37
C ARG A 715 -19.88 6.04 9.75
N THR A 716 -20.00 5.71 11.03
CA THR A 716 -19.67 4.39 11.55
C THR A 716 -20.75 3.36 11.27
N GLU A 717 -22.01 3.70 11.51
CA GLU A 717 -23.11 2.72 11.52
C GLU A 717 -23.72 2.47 10.14
N SER A 718 -23.80 3.52 9.32
CA SER A 718 -24.47 3.53 8.01
C SER A 718 -23.60 4.11 6.88
N SER A 719 -22.29 4.24 7.09
CA SER A 719 -21.39 4.93 6.15
C SER A 719 -21.79 6.38 5.86
N GLY A 720 -22.47 7.01 6.82
CA GLY A 720 -22.89 8.41 6.79
C GLY A 720 -24.26 8.63 6.15
N LEU A 721 -24.97 7.55 5.82
CA LEU A 721 -26.27 7.59 5.15
C LEU A 721 -27.43 7.64 6.14
N VAL A 722 -28.58 8.13 5.68
CA VAL A 722 -29.81 8.19 6.49
C VAL A 722 -30.27 6.81 6.96
N GLN A 723 -30.07 5.77 6.15
CA GLN A 723 -30.60 4.45 6.44
C GLN A 723 -29.60 3.35 6.11
N ALA A 724 -29.47 2.41 7.05
CA ALA A 724 -28.83 1.12 6.87
C ALA A 724 -29.68 0.03 7.50
N ILE A 725 -29.78 -1.14 6.87
CA ILE A 725 -30.37 -2.33 7.49
C ILE A 725 -29.39 -3.50 7.39
N ASN A 726 -29.32 -4.30 8.45
CA ASN A 726 -28.62 -5.59 8.46
C ASN A 726 -29.48 -6.62 9.21
N SER A 727 -30.16 -7.49 8.48
CA SER A 727 -31.05 -8.50 9.06
C SER A 727 -30.33 -9.78 9.52
N TRP A 728 -29.00 -9.74 9.64
CA TRP A 728 -28.21 -10.84 10.18
C TRP A 728 -27.48 -10.47 11.47
N ASP A 729 -27.81 -9.32 12.05
CA ASP A 729 -27.22 -8.89 13.31
C ASP A 729 -27.39 -9.98 14.37
N SER A 730 -26.44 -10.03 15.31
CA SER A 730 -26.56 -10.88 16.50
C SER A 730 -27.82 -10.59 17.30
N ALA A 731 -28.36 -9.39 17.20
CA ALA A 731 -29.64 -8.96 17.73
C ALA A 731 -30.80 -9.08 16.71
N TYR A 732 -30.67 -10.01 15.76
CA TYR A 732 -31.59 -10.35 14.66
C TYR A 732 -31.69 -9.30 13.55
N MET A 733 -31.80 -8.02 13.89
CA MET A 733 -31.92 -6.96 12.91
C MET A 733 -31.43 -5.64 13.50
N SER A 734 -30.62 -4.92 12.73
CA SER A 734 -30.27 -3.52 12.97
C SER A 734 -30.78 -2.66 11.81
N VAL A 735 -31.28 -1.47 12.15
CA VAL A 735 -31.91 -0.49 11.24
C VAL A 735 -31.41 0.91 11.61
N GLY A 736 -31.36 1.84 10.65
CA GLY A 736 -31.15 3.26 10.87
C GLY A 736 -29.74 3.77 10.60
N PHE A 737 -29.56 5.08 10.81
CA PHE A 737 -28.23 5.72 10.82
C PHE A 737 -27.49 5.55 12.16
N ALA A 738 -28.16 4.96 13.15
CA ALA A 738 -27.57 4.43 14.36
C ALA A 738 -27.96 2.96 14.47
N GLN A 739 -27.22 2.14 15.21
CA GLN A 739 -27.54 0.72 15.37
C GLN A 739 -28.79 0.54 16.26
N PHE A 740 -29.99 0.60 15.67
CA PHE A 740 -31.25 0.28 16.36
C PHE A 740 -31.53 -1.21 16.24
N THR A 741 -31.19 -1.97 17.29
CA THR A 741 -31.38 -3.42 17.29
C THR A 741 -32.71 -3.85 17.87
N PHE A 742 -33.27 -4.94 17.33
CA PHE A 742 -34.52 -5.54 17.84
C PHE A 742 -34.37 -6.09 19.26
N ILE A 743 -33.20 -6.65 19.58
CA ILE A 743 -32.85 -7.10 20.93
C ILE A 743 -31.73 -6.22 21.45
N HIS A 744 -31.89 -5.63 22.62
CA HIS A 744 -30.85 -4.81 23.24
C HIS A 744 -30.64 -5.18 24.71
N LYS A 745 -29.41 -5.02 25.21
CA LYS A 745 -28.98 -5.28 26.61
C LYS A 745 -28.53 -4.03 27.37
N HIS A 746 -28.98 -2.83 26.98
CA HIS A 746 -28.53 -1.62 27.66
C HIS A 746 -29.50 -1.24 28.77
N HIS A 747 -29.06 -1.46 29.99
CA HIS A 747 -29.70 -0.94 31.19
C HIS A 747 -29.22 0.50 31.42
N PHE A 748 -30.13 1.47 31.37
CA PHE A 748 -29.86 2.82 31.85
C PHE A 748 -30.20 2.89 33.34
N PRO A 749 -29.22 3.10 34.24
CA PRO A 749 -29.49 3.16 35.67
C PRO A 749 -30.11 4.52 36.03
N TYR A 750 -31.34 4.80 35.59
CA TYR A 750 -31.95 6.13 35.64
C TYR A 750 -31.94 6.74 37.04
N LYS A 751 -32.27 5.95 38.08
CA LYS A 751 -32.21 6.39 39.48
C LYS A 751 -30.84 6.95 39.88
N LYS A 752 -29.75 6.33 39.40
CA LYS A 752 -28.38 6.83 39.65
C LYS A 752 -28.07 8.05 38.80
N ILE A 753 -28.55 8.11 37.57
CA ILE A 753 -28.37 9.25 36.67
C ILE A 753 -29.05 10.50 37.25
N LYS A 754 -30.28 10.38 37.77
CA LYS A 754 -31.01 11.48 38.40
C LYS A 754 -30.29 12.07 39.61
N GLN A 755 -29.47 11.28 40.30
CA GLN A 755 -28.68 11.74 41.46
C GLN A 755 -27.43 12.53 41.08
N ILE A 756 -26.88 12.34 39.88
CA ILE A 756 -25.58 12.90 39.47
C ILE A 756 -25.69 13.93 38.34
N ALA A 757 -26.79 13.91 37.59
CA ALA A 757 -26.98 14.81 36.47
C ALA A 757 -27.34 16.21 36.97
N ASP A 758 -26.85 17.22 36.26
CA ASP A 758 -27.21 18.61 36.52
C ASP A 758 -28.73 18.77 36.36
N PRO A 759 -29.44 19.39 37.33
CA PRO A 759 -30.89 19.60 37.24
C PRO A 759 -31.33 20.27 35.93
N LYS A 760 -30.53 21.17 35.37
CA LYS A 760 -30.83 21.83 34.08
C LYS A 760 -30.71 20.86 32.91
N ASP A 761 -29.71 19.98 32.94
CA ASP A 761 -29.56 18.94 31.92
C ASP A 761 -30.71 17.92 32.01
N LEU A 762 -31.13 17.51 33.22
CA LEU A 762 -32.30 16.64 33.43
C LEU A 762 -33.60 17.30 32.96
N GLN A 763 -33.83 18.56 33.32
CA GLN A 763 -35.01 19.30 32.84
C GLN A 763 -34.99 19.43 31.31
N ARG A 764 -33.83 19.63 30.70
CA ARG A 764 -33.69 19.65 29.24
C ARG A 764 -34.00 18.29 28.63
N ILE A 765 -33.49 17.21 29.21
CA ILE A 765 -33.79 15.84 28.79
C ILE A 765 -35.29 15.61 28.87
N GLU A 766 -35.92 15.85 30.02
CA GLU A 766 -37.34 15.64 30.25
C GLU A 766 -38.22 16.51 29.32
N LYS A 767 -37.83 17.77 29.08
CA LYS A 767 -38.54 18.67 28.17
C LYS A 767 -38.45 18.28 26.70
N ASN A 768 -37.29 17.77 26.27
CA ASN A 768 -37.03 17.43 24.87
C ASN A 768 -37.27 15.95 24.55
N SER A 769 -37.50 15.14 25.58
CA SER A 769 -37.82 13.74 25.47
C SER A 769 -39.33 13.56 25.25
N PRO A 770 -39.74 12.88 24.17
CA PRO A 770 -41.10 12.39 24.02
C PRO A 770 -41.58 11.67 25.29
N GLU A 771 -42.87 11.81 25.64
CA GLU A 771 -43.49 11.15 26.80
C GLU A 771 -43.27 9.64 26.84
N ALA A 772 -43.03 9.01 25.68
CA ALA A 772 -42.63 7.61 25.62
C ALA A 772 -41.34 7.32 26.43
N PHE A 773 -40.39 8.26 26.49
CA PHE A 773 -39.13 8.11 27.20
C PHE A 773 -39.25 8.18 28.72
N THR A 774 -40.21 8.96 29.24
CA THR A 774 -40.40 9.08 30.69
C THR A 774 -40.90 7.78 31.32
N ARG A 775 -41.65 6.95 30.58
CA ARG A 775 -42.08 5.62 31.05
C ARG A 775 -40.94 4.61 31.19
N TYR A 776 -39.81 4.85 30.54
CA TYR A 776 -38.61 4.00 30.61
C TYR A 776 -37.68 4.36 31.77
N PHE A 777 -37.94 5.47 32.45
CA PHE A 777 -37.19 5.89 33.63
C PHE A 777 -37.50 5.07 34.88
N ASP A 778 -38.71 4.51 34.99
CA ASP A 778 -39.21 3.92 36.24
C ASP A 778 -39.48 2.40 36.21
N LYS A 779 -39.45 1.75 35.04
CA LYS A 779 -39.76 0.30 34.92
C LYS A 779 -38.52 -0.60 34.88
N LYS A 780 -38.69 -1.83 35.40
CA LYS A 780 -37.72 -2.95 35.34
C LYS A 780 -37.58 -3.58 33.93
N GLU A 781 -38.44 -3.21 32.98
CA GLU A 781 -38.45 -3.80 31.63
C GLU A 781 -37.51 -3.03 30.71
N GLU A 782 -36.61 -3.75 30.02
CA GLU A 782 -35.65 -3.20 29.07
C GLU A 782 -36.21 -3.30 27.65
N PRO A 783 -36.89 -2.26 27.11
CA PRO A 783 -37.26 -2.27 25.70
C PRO A 783 -36.01 -2.28 24.82
N GLY A 784 -36.07 -2.94 23.66
CA GLY A 784 -35.04 -2.73 22.64
C GLY A 784 -35.15 -1.32 22.05
N LYS A 785 -34.04 -0.74 21.61
CA LYS A 785 -34.02 0.60 21.00
C LYS A 785 -34.93 0.69 19.77
N LEU A 786 -35.09 -0.43 19.05
CA LEU A 786 -35.99 -0.49 17.89
C LEU A 786 -37.46 -0.37 18.30
N GLN A 787 -37.88 -1.00 19.41
CA GLN A 787 -39.23 -0.86 19.94
C GLN A 787 -39.51 0.57 20.41
N MET A 788 -38.54 1.17 21.11
CA MET A 788 -38.63 2.59 21.49
C MET A 788 -38.82 3.48 20.27
N MET A 789 -38.06 3.24 19.20
CA MET A 789 -38.19 3.99 17.95
C MET A 789 -39.57 3.84 17.31
N ILE A 790 -40.15 2.62 17.33
CA ILE A 790 -41.51 2.38 16.80
C ILE A 790 -42.56 3.13 17.62
N GLU A 791 -42.43 3.17 18.94
CA GLU A 791 -43.35 3.90 19.81
C GLU A 791 -43.30 5.42 19.65
N LEU A 792 -42.21 5.98 19.13
CA LEU A 792 -42.08 7.41 18.85
C LEU A 792 -42.80 7.86 17.58
N ALA A 793 -43.04 6.93 16.65
CA ALA A 793 -43.69 7.22 15.37
C ALA A 793 -44.61 6.05 14.95
N PRO A 794 -45.55 5.61 15.80
CA PRO A 794 -46.30 4.38 15.59
C PRO A 794 -47.14 4.43 14.31
N ASP A 795 -47.74 5.58 14.02
CA ASP A 795 -48.55 5.79 12.81
C ASP A 795 -47.68 5.74 11.55
N SER A 796 -46.47 6.32 11.59
CA SER A 796 -45.54 6.28 10.46
C SER A 796 -44.99 4.88 10.21
N PHE A 797 -44.70 4.10 11.26
CA PHE A 797 -44.34 2.69 11.12
C PHE A 797 -45.51 1.82 10.62
N ARG A 798 -46.76 2.15 10.99
CA ARG A 798 -47.96 1.45 10.52
C ARG A 798 -48.11 1.49 9.00
N LYS A 799 -47.69 2.58 8.34
CA LYS A 799 -47.65 2.69 6.86
C LYS A 799 -46.84 1.58 6.18
N TYR A 800 -45.95 0.92 6.93
CA TYR A 800 -45.05 -0.14 6.46
C TYR A 800 -45.38 -1.52 7.07
N ASP A 801 -46.57 -1.68 7.64
CA ASP A 801 -47.00 -2.90 8.36
C ASP A 801 -46.06 -3.27 9.51
N ILE A 802 -45.50 -2.27 10.18
CA ILE A 802 -44.67 -2.43 11.38
C ILE A 802 -45.48 -1.90 12.56
N GLU A 803 -46.02 -2.82 13.36
CA GLU A 803 -46.76 -2.50 14.59
C GLU A 803 -46.22 -3.34 15.73
N LEU A 804 -46.06 -2.76 16.91
CA LEU A 804 -45.77 -3.54 18.12
C LEU A 804 -47.02 -4.33 18.52
N SER A 805 -46.87 -5.62 18.81
CA SER A 805 -47.96 -6.48 19.27
C SER A 805 -47.43 -7.68 20.04
N GLY A 806 -48.03 -7.97 21.20
CA GLY A 806 -47.65 -9.09 22.06
C GLY A 806 -46.19 -9.03 22.54
N THR A 807 -45.67 -10.18 22.95
CA THR A 807 -44.29 -10.33 23.44
C THR A 807 -43.61 -11.53 22.78
N ILE A 808 -42.28 -11.47 22.71
CA ILE A 808 -41.47 -12.58 22.21
C ILE A 808 -40.34 -12.87 23.18
N ARG A 809 -40.15 -14.16 23.46
CA ARG A 809 -39.10 -14.65 24.36
C ARG A 809 -37.83 -14.99 23.60
N TRP A 810 -36.70 -14.69 24.21
CA TRP A 810 -35.39 -15.05 23.65
C TRP A 810 -34.41 -15.48 24.74
N LYS A 811 -33.52 -16.40 24.39
CA LYS A 811 -32.53 -16.97 25.29
C LYS A 811 -31.16 -16.36 24.98
N ASP A 812 -30.52 -15.78 25.99
CA ASP A 812 -29.17 -15.24 25.83
C ASP A 812 -28.08 -16.34 25.89
N ARG A 813 -26.82 -15.96 25.65
CA ARG A 813 -25.69 -16.89 25.67
C ARG A 813 -25.46 -17.58 27.02
N LYS A 814 -25.96 -17.00 28.12
CA LYS A 814 -25.89 -17.58 29.47
C LYS A 814 -27.12 -18.42 29.80
N GLY A 815 -28.02 -18.57 28.84
CA GLY A 815 -29.25 -19.34 28.99
C GLY A 815 -30.39 -18.61 29.68
N LYS A 816 -30.22 -17.33 30.05
CA LYS A 816 -31.28 -16.53 30.66
C LYS A 816 -32.33 -16.18 29.59
N ILE A 817 -33.60 -16.40 29.93
CA ILE A 817 -34.73 -16.02 29.09
C ILE A 817 -35.10 -14.57 29.37
N HIS A 818 -35.33 -13.82 28.30
CA HIS A 818 -35.74 -12.43 28.32
C HIS A 818 -37.00 -12.29 27.45
N GLU A 819 -37.84 -11.33 27.78
CA GLU A 819 -39.10 -11.05 27.09
C GLU A 819 -39.10 -9.60 26.62
N VAL A 820 -39.46 -9.38 25.35
CA VAL A 820 -39.53 -8.05 24.73
C VAL A 820 -40.81 -7.90 23.92
N LYS A 821 -41.30 -6.67 23.72
CA LYS A 821 -42.44 -6.42 22.82
C LYS A 821 -42.13 -6.95 21.42
N SER A 822 -43.05 -7.73 20.86
CA SER A 822 -42.93 -8.31 19.52
C SER A 822 -43.54 -7.40 18.46
N LEU A 823 -43.43 -7.80 17.20
CA LEU A 823 -44.12 -7.18 16.07
C LEU A 823 -45.36 -7.99 15.70
N LYS A 824 -46.41 -7.32 15.25
CA LYS A 824 -47.60 -7.95 14.68
C LYS A 824 -47.19 -8.86 13.52
N GLY A 825 -47.61 -10.13 13.59
CA GLY A 825 -47.27 -11.15 12.59
C GLY A 825 -45.86 -11.77 12.73
N LEU A 826 -45.07 -11.37 13.73
CA LEU A 826 -43.76 -11.98 14.01
C LEU A 826 -43.90 -13.14 15.01
N ASN A 827 -43.79 -14.38 14.53
CA ASN A 827 -43.93 -15.57 15.38
C ASN A 827 -42.59 -16.02 15.98
N LYS A 828 -41.51 -15.89 15.21
CA LYS A 828 -40.15 -16.28 15.62
C LYS A 828 -39.16 -15.19 15.26
N LEU A 829 -38.22 -14.89 16.14
CA LEU A 829 -37.18 -13.87 15.91
C LEU A 829 -36.36 -14.09 14.63
N LYS A 830 -36.16 -15.34 14.21
CA LYS A 830 -35.46 -15.67 12.97
C LYS A 830 -36.18 -15.15 11.72
N GLU A 831 -37.49 -14.90 11.78
CA GLU A 831 -38.25 -14.33 10.68
C GLU A 831 -37.80 -12.90 10.36
N LEU A 832 -37.27 -12.14 11.33
CA LEU A 832 -36.68 -10.81 11.06
C LEU A 832 -35.54 -10.84 10.04
N ARG A 833 -34.97 -12.03 9.77
CA ARG A 833 -33.94 -12.23 8.74
C ARG A 833 -34.52 -12.41 7.34
N SER A 834 -35.84 -12.46 7.20
CA SER A 834 -36.53 -12.60 5.93
C SER A 834 -36.38 -11.34 5.09
N TYR A 835 -36.63 -11.49 3.79
CA TYR A 835 -36.66 -10.36 2.88
C TYR A 835 -37.80 -9.40 3.24
N ASP A 836 -38.99 -9.90 3.59
CA ASP A 836 -40.15 -9.05 3.87
C ASP A 836 -39.87 -8.09 5.04
N TRP A 837 -39.30 -8.58 6.13
CA TRP A 837 -38.91 -7.72 7.25
C TRP A 837 -37.79 -6.74 6.87
N ALA A 838 -36.77 -7.20 6.14
CA ALA A 838 -35.70 -6.33 5.64
C ALA A 838 -36.26 -5.20 4.77
N ARG A 839 -37.23 -5.49 3.90
CA ARG A 839 -37.94 -4.54 3.05
C ARG A 839 -38.71 -3.51 3.87
N LYS A 840 -39.59 -3.97 4.77
CA LYS A 840 -40.43 -3.11 5.62
C LYS A 840 -39.57 -2.10 6.38
N PHE A 841 -38.54 -2.59 7.08
CA PHE A 841 -37.66 -1.73 7.86
C PHE A 841 -36.78 -0.82 7.02
N TYR A 842 -36.31 -1.28 5.86
CA TYR A 842 -35.54 -0.44 4.95
C TYR A 842 -36.36 0.77 4.51
N CYS A 843 -37.57 0.54 4.00
CA CYS A 843 -38.46 1.60 3.52
C CYS A 843 -38.92 2.51 4.66
N ALA A 844 -39.23 1.95 5.83
CA ALA A 844 -39.64 2.72 7.00
C ALA A 844 -38.55 3.72 7.45
N GLY A 845 -37.28 3.33 7.49
CA GLY A 845 -36.22 4.26 7.91
C GLY A 845 -35.88 5.37 6.90
N LEU A 846 -36.58 5.46 5.77
CA LEU A 846 -36.52 6.58 4.83
C LEU A 846 -37.65 7.61 5.03
N ASP A 847 -38.68 7.27 5.82
CA ASP A 847 -39.79 8.17 6.18
C ASP A 847 -39.29 9.31 7.08
N GLU A 848 -39.72 10.55 6.80
CA GLU A 848 -39.26 11.74 7.51
C GLU A 848 -39.59 11.72 9.01
N ASP A 849 -40.77 11.25 9.39
CA ASP A 849 -41.19 11.18 10.80
C ASP A 849 -40.38 10.12 11.55
N ILE A 850 -40.06 9.01 10.88
CA ILE A 850 -39.21 7.96 11.43
C ILE A 850 -37.76 8.45 11.57
N ILE A 851 -37.26 9.26 10.63
CA ILE A 851 -35.93 9.90 10.74
C ILE A 851 -35.90 10.89 11.92
N ILE A 852 -36.97 11.67 12.12
CA ILE A 852 -37.12 12.57 13.27
C ILE A 852 -37.11 11.78 14.58
N ALA A 853 -37.87 10.68 14.65
CA ALA A 853 -37.90 9.78 15.80
C ALA A 853 -36.52 9.18 16.09
N GLN A 854 -35.81 8.73 15.05
CA GLN A 854 -34.43 8.26 15.16
C GLN A 854 -33.53 9.33 15.77
N ALA A 855 -33.53 10.55 15.24
CA ALA A 855 -32.67 11.64 15.71
C ALA A 855 -32.91 11.96 17.19
N LYS A 856 -34.18 12.09 17.59
CA LYS A 856 -34.57 12.32 19.00
C LYS A 856 -34.10 11.19 19.91
N LEU A 857 -34.31 9.93 19.50
CA LEU A 857 -33.89 8.77 20.28
C LEU A 857 -32.37 8.67 20.40
N VAL A 858 -31.61 8.92 19.33
CA VAL A 858 -30.15 8.91 19.40
C VAL A 858 -29.66 9.97 20.38
N LEU A 859 -30.11 11.22 20.26
CA LEU A 859 -29.68 12.30 21.15
C LEU A 859 -29.95 11.96 22.62
N PHE A 860 -31.15 11.46 22.91
CA PHE A 860 -31.50 10.96 24.24
C PHE A 860 -30.54 9.85 24.72
N VAL A 861 -30.31 8.82 23.91
CA VAL A 861 -29.41 7.70 24.25
C VAL A 861 -27.97 8.17 24.48
N LEU A 862 -27.49 9.16 23.73
CA LEU A 862 -26.15 9.72 23.89
C LEU A 862 -26.02 10.44 25.23
N GLU A 863 -27.01 11.24 25.61
CA GLU A 863 -27.03 11.91 26.92
C GLU A 863 -27.06 10.90 28.07
N MET A 864 -27.92 9.88 27.97
CA MET A 864 -28.01 8.82 28.99
C MET A 864 -26.71 8.01 29.09
N SER A 865 -26.03 7.78 27.95
CA SER A 865 -24.74 7.11 27.92
C SER A 865 -23.65 7.96 28.58
N LEU A 866 -23.66 9.29 28.36
CA LEU A 866 -22.74 10.23 29.00
C LEU A 866 -22.84 10.16 30.53
N TYR A 867 -24.04 10.27 31.09
CA TYR A 867 -24.22 10.19 32.56
C TYR A 867 -23.86 8.80 33.10
N THR A 868 -24.17 7.74 32.35
CA THR A 868 -23.76 6.39 32.74
C THR A 868 -22.24 6.25 32.79
N MET A 869 -21.51 6.86 31.84
CA MET A 869 -20.05 6.90 31.85
C MET A 869 -19.54 7.75 33.01
N GLN A 870 -20.10 8.94 33.23
CA GLN A 870 -19.75 9.83 34.35
C GLN A 870 -19.88 9.10 35.70
N ALA A 871 -21.01 8.42 35.94
CA ALA A 871 -21.27 7.65 37.14
C ALA A 871 -20.18 6.59 37.42
N LYS A 872 -19.65 5.97 36.36
CA LYS A 872 -18.68 4.87 36.46
C LYS A 872 -17.24 5.35 36.54
N ILE A 873 -16.93 6.48 35.90
CA ILE A 873 -15.58 7.04 35.88
C ILE A 873 -15.29 7.82 37.17
N GLY A 874 -16.30 8.52 37.70
CA GLY A 874 -16.14 9.36 38.91
C GLY A 874 -15.35 10.64 38.66
N SER A 875 -15.19 11.06 37.40
CA SER A 875 -14.51 12.30 37.00
C SER A 875 -15.31 13.06 35.97
N ASN A 876 -15.39 14.38 36.14
CA ASN A 876 -16.04 15.28 35.19
C ASN A 876 -15.08 15.80 34.12
N TYR A 877 -13.78 15.47 34.20
CA TYR A 877 -12.75 16.04 33.33
C TYR A 877 -13.02 15.75 31.85
N PHE A 878 -13.38 14.50 31.50
CA PHE A 878 -13.69 14.14 30.12
C PHE A 878 -14.99 14.77 29.58
N ILE A 879 -15.91 15.19 30.46
CA ILE A 879 -17.24 15.72 30.06
C ILE A 879 -17.10 17.00 29.27
N TYR A 880 -16.14 17.86 29.65
CA TYR A 880 -15.83 19.07 28.89
C TYR A 880 -15.51 18.75 27.42
N TYR A 881 -14.60 17.79 27.20
CA TYR A 881 -14.16 17.37 25.87
C TYR A 881 -15.25 16.63 25.10
N TYR A 882 -16.04 15.82 25.81
CA TYR A 882 -17.25 15.23 25.26
C TYR A 882 -18.19 16.33 24.76
N LYS A 883 -18.57 17.31 25.59
CA LYS A 883 -19.52 18.37 25.20
C LYS A 883 -18.95 19.34 24.14
N THR A 884 -17.64 19.43 23.93
CA THR A 884 -17.03 20.43 23.02
C THR A 884 -16.52 19.87 21.69
N SER A 885 -16.35 18.55 21.52
CA SER A 885 -15.83 17.97 20.26
C SER A 885 -16.71 16.84 19.73
N ALA A 886 -17.29 17.04 18.54
CA ALA A 886 -18.12 16.04 17.86
C ALA A 886 -17.31 14.78 17.47
N LYS A 887 -16.04 14.95 17.05
CA LYS A 887 -15.14 13.82 16.74
C LYS A 887 -14.88 12.95 17.97
N LEU A 888 -14.59 13.58 19.11
CA LEU A 888 -14.41 12.88 20.37
C LEU A 888 -15.68 12.14 20.80
N ARG A 889 -16.85 12.79 20.69
CA ARG A 889 -18.13 12.13 20.96
C ARG A 889 -18.37 10.92 20.06
N GLY A 890 -18.07 11.03 18.77
CA GLY A 890 -18.17 9.93 17.81
C GLY A 890 -17.30 8.74 18.23
N LEU A 891 -16.00 8.97 18.47
CA LEU A 891 -15.07 7.94 18.93
C LEU A 891 -15.53 7.31 20.25
N ILE A 892 -15.91 8.14 21.23
CA ILE A 892 -16.40 7.68 22.53
C ILE A 892 -17.64 6.81 22.33
N GLN A 893 -18.63 7.23 21.54
CA GLN A 893 -19.83 6.45 21.36
C GLN A 893 -19.57 5.13 20.62
N GLU A 894 -18.75 5.14 19.58
CA GLU A 894 -18.38 3.92 18.84
C GLU A 894 -17.65 2.93 19.75
N ALA A 895 -16.65 3.41 20.50
CA ALA A 895 -15.93 2.60 21.48
C ALA A 895 -16.87 2.07 22.57
N TYR A 896 -17.84 2.87 23.00
CA TYR A 896 -18.80 2.50 24.05
C TYR A 896 -19.73 1.41 23.55
N ASN A 897 -20.25 1.53 22.33
CA ASN A 897 -21.10 0.52 21.70
C ASN A 897 -20.32 -0.81 21.50
N ASN A 898 -19.02 -0.74 21.18
CA ASN A 898 -18.22 -1.94 20.94
C ASN A 898 -17.81 -2.68 22.23
N ARG A 899 -17.20 -1.95 23.17
CA ARG A 899 -16.65 -2.45 24.44
C ARG A 899 -16.77 -1.39 25.54
N PRO A 900 -17.94 -1.25 26.19
CA PRO A 900 -18.16 -0.20 27.20
C PRO A 900 -17.11 -0.23 28.33
N ALA A 901 -16.77 -1.41 28.82
CA ALA A 901 -15.80 -1.57 29.90
C ALA A 901 -14.38 -1.14 29.53
N TYR A 902 -14.00 -1.26 28.25
CA TYR A 902 -12.67 -0.89 27.79
C TYR A 902 -12.59 0.62 27.63
N LEU A 903 -13.63 1.22 27.04
CA LEU A 903 -13.72 2.66 26.95
C LEU A 903 -13.74 3.32 28.33
N ILE A 904 -14.52 2.80 29.29
CA ILE A 904 -14.58 3.38 30.64
C ILE A 904 -13.18 3.38 31.28
N ALA A 905 -12.42 2.29 31.13
CA ALA A 905 -11.05 2.23 31.62
C ALA A 905 -10.14 3.22 30.88
N ALA A 906 -10.24 3.29 29.55
CA ALA A 906 -9.45 4.21 28.74
C ALA A 906 -9.74 5.68 29.09
N LEU A 907 -11.01 6.07 29.26
CA LEU A 907 -11.41 7.41 29.67
C LEU A 907 -10.94 7.75 31.09
N LYS A 908 -10.99 6.78 32.02
CA LYS A 908 -10.48 6.95 33.38
C LYS A 908 -8.97 7.23 33.34
N ASN A 909 -8.20 6.39 32.65
CA ASN A 909 -6.75 6.58 32.50
C ASN A 909 -6.41 7.91 31.81
N THR A 910 -7.09 8.22 30.70
CA THR A 910 -6.93 9.50 29.98
C THR A 910 -7.18 10.69 30.90
N SER A 911 -8.27 10.64 31.68
CA SER A 911 -8.61 11.71 32.61
C SER A 911 -7.56 11.84 33.72
N SER A 912 -7.08 10.74 34.30
CA SER A 912 -6.04 10.74 35.33
C SER A 912 -4.69 11.25 34.83
N LEU A 913 -4.34 10.98 33.56
CA LEU A 913 -3.09 11.44 32.95
C LEU A 913 -3.11 12.94 32.65
N LEU A 914 -4.26 13.47 32.24
CA LEU A 914 -4.38 14.84 31.74
C LEU A 914 -4.89 15.84 32.78
N SER A 915 -5.67 15.41 33.79
CA SER A 915 -6.21 16.34 34.79
C SER A 915 -5.15 17.12 35.58
N PRO A 916 -3.96 16.57 35.93
CA PRO A 916 -2.92 17.35 36.59
C PRO A 916 -2.31 18.46 35.72
N GLN A 917 -2.50 18.39 34.40
CA GLN A 917 -1.98 19.36 33.42
C GLN A 917 -2.96 20.53 33.18
N GLY A 918 -4.10 20.57 33.88
CA GLY A 918 -5.15 21.55 33.63
C GLY A 918 -5.97 21.23 32.37
N LYS A 919 -6.58 22.24 31.75
CA LYS A 919 -7.32 22.07 30.48
C LYS A 919 -6.32 21.96 29.32
N VAL A 920 -6.37 20.86 28.57
CA VAL A 920 -5.58 20.64 27.36
C VAL A 920 -6.43 20.90 26.10
N SER A 921 -5.82 20.84 24.91
CA SER A 921 -6.58 20.91 23.66
C SER A 921 -7.41 19.64 23.44
N ALA A 922 -8.52 19.76 22.70
CA ALA A 922 -9.36 18.61 22.34
C ALA A 922 -8.59 17.56 21.52
N ASP A 923 -7.66 18.00 20.66
CA ASP A 923 -6.80 17.11 19.88
C ASP A 923 -5.82 16.34 20.77
N ARG A 924 -5.26 16.99 21.79
CA ARG A 924 -4.40 16.31 22.76
C ARG A 924 -5.18 15.27 23.55
N PHE A 925 -6.39 15.61 24.00
CA PHE A 925 -7.26 14.65 24.69
C PHE A 925 -7.61 13.45 23.78
N LEU A 926 -7.92 13.71 22.51
CA LEU A 926 -8.22 12.69 21.51
C LEU A 926 -7.02 11.76 21.27
N GLU A 927 -5.82 12.31 21.11
CA GLU A 927 -4.60 11.53 20.88
C GLU A 927 -4.35 10.54 22.04
N VAL A 928 -4.41 11.02 23.28
CA VAL A 928 -4.21 10.18 24.47
C VAL A 928 -5.33 9.15 24.61
N LEU A 929 -6.58 9.54 24.36
CA LEU A 929 -7.71 8.60 24.40
C LEU A 929 -7.54 7.47 23.38
N LYS A 930 -7.07 7.77 22.16
CA LYS A 930 -6.81 6.75 21.14
C LYS A 930 -5.74 5.75 21.59
N GLN A 931 -4.66 6.23 22.21
CA GLN A 931 -3.60 5.38 22.74
C GLN A 931 -4.11 4.47 23.86
N GLU A 932 -4.91 5.03 24.79
CA GLU A 932 -5.50 4.25 25.87
C GLU A 932 -6.54 3.23 25.38
N ILE A 933 -7.35 3.56 24.35
CA ILE A 933 -8.24 2.58 23.70
C ILE A 933 -7.41 1.43 23.12
N VAL A 934 -6.35 1.72 22.36
CA VAL A 934 -5.48 0.68 21.78
C VAL A 934 -4.90 -0.22 22.87
N LYS A 935 -4.40 0.38 23.95
CA LYS A 935 -3.87 -0.32 25.11
C LYS A 935 -4.90 -1.25 25.75
N GLN A 936 -6.14 -0.79 25.96
CA GLN A 936 -7.19 -1.63 26.56
C GLN A 936 -7.56 -2.85 25.71
N TYR A 937 -7.53 -2.75 24.38
CA TYR A 937 -7.76 -3.90 23.49
C TYR A 937 -6.56 -4.86 23.46
N ASP A 938 -5.33 -4.33 23.51
CA ASP A 938 -4.11 -5.13 23.58
C ASP A 938 -4.07 -5.95 24.89
N GLU A 939 -4.28 -5.29 26.03
CA GLU A 939 -4.23 -5.94 27.36
C GLU A 939 -5.33 -6.97 27.58
N LYS A 940 -6.55 -6.71 27.11
CA LYS A 940 -7.73 -7.52 27.47
C LYS A 940 -8.17 -8.53 26.40
N GLU A 941 -7.82 -8.31 25.13
CA GLU A 941 -8.15 -9.23 24.04
C GLU A 941 -6.91 -9.71 23.26
N ASN A 942 -5.69 -9.21 23.55
CA ASN A 942 -4.50 -9.42 22.73
C ASN A 942 -4.73 -9.02 21.25
N ASP A 943 -5.56 -7.99 21.02
CA ASP A 943 -5.98 -7.52 19.69
C ASP A 943 -5.72 -6.03 19.52
N LYS A 944 -4.44 -5.64 19.59
CA LYS A 944 -3.98 -4.29 19.28
C LYS A 944 -4.48 -3.76 17.94
N ALA A 945 -4.57 -4.63 16.94
CA ALA A 945 -5.00 -4.28 15.60
C ALA A 945 -6.46 -3.79 15.57
N LYS A 946 -7.35 -4.40 16.37
CA LYS A 946 -8.73 -3.93 16.54
C LYS A 946 -8.81 -2.59 17.25
N GLY A 947 -8.00 -2.38 18.29
CA GLY A 947 -7.87 -1.08 18.94
C GLY A 947 -7.47 0.02 17.94
N LEU A 948 -6.44 -0.25 17.11
CA LEU A 948 -5.95 0.68 16.08
C LEU A 948 -6.99 0.95 14.98
N ARG A 949 -7.70 -0.08 14.51
CA ARG A 949 -8.77 0.08 13.52
C ARG A 949 -9.94 0.92 14.05
N LEU A 950 -10.30 0.76 15.32
CA LEU A 950 -11.40 1.49 15.93
C LEU A 950 -11.01 2.96 16.17
N SER A 951 -9.82 3.20 16.72
CA SER A 951 -9.34 4.54 17.04
C SER A 951 -8.93 5.35 15.81
N GLY A 952 -8.43 4.71 14.75
CA GLY A 952 -7.97 5.36 13.53
C GLY A 952 -9.05 5.85 12.56
N LYS A 953 -10.34 5.64 12.87
CA LYS A 953 -11.47 6.21 12.10
C LYS A 953 -11.70 7.71 12.38
N TYR A 954 -11.22 8.17 13.52
CA TYR A 954 -11.27 9.56 14.00
C TYR A 954 -9.84 10.06 14.12
#